data_AF-A0A8T1WRD9-F1
#
_entry.id   AF-A0A8T1WRD9-F1
#
_cell.length_a   1.000
_cell.length_b   1.000
_cell.length_c   1.000
_cell.angle_alpha   90.00
_cell.angle_beta   90.00
_cell.angle_gamma   90.00
#
_symmetry.space_group_name_H-M   'P 1'
#
loop_
_entity.id
_entity.type
_entity.pdbx_description
1 polymer ?
#
loop_
_entity_poly.entity_id
_entity_poly.type
_entity_poly.pdbx_seq_one_letter_code
_entity_poly.pdbx_strand_id
1 'polypeptide(L)'
;MPVPEELARKLRAAGQGHVLKFDEAGKLSAKESQELTNELEALELELLQSIFEASTRAETQETGSIEPLEHYDLLDQCSSEDKQRWGTRLGFAGPKGMYDIELPSQKSLFQLFAERLLALEVLASKAFPERPRDDIQIAFYVMTSKMNHDITIEFFRQHEFFGLQEAQMFFFPQGTLPCFTTDGKLMLESAHKLATAPDGNGGIYKALASSGALNQLQTRGVKYLHVFSVDNALCKAADPTFIGYCIDKQADCGNKVVWKSRPDESVGVVAKRNGAYCVVEYSELDRAASEQVDPSTGKLSFGAANICNHFYTIDFLVNVVLPNSSLAYHVAHKKIPVADSTGATCTPSSNSGIKLESFIFDVFPLSTRMAVLSVPRDTEFAPVKNAPGKPLDSPDSARLMLNDESKAWLVSAAALIMESSEEVESFVHEKLDKAKHIEISPLVSYNGEGLEACVKELMKGVPLEVIRFESPNTMANVYSIPASIRRAFADAGQSDIFRFVDAGKVTAQDACELVECLRVYDPSQLASLFERSINADNAMAGAVDEIAPLEDGVVQQLSQVDHRLKTKWLDTGLEAVSKGMVGALVLSGGQGTRLGFTGPKGMYDIGLPSGKSLFELFALRILKVQTLARERFGLTNTPQIPWLVMTSEMNHEETVCFFRENKFFGLSREQLHFFCQGSLPCFTENGKFILETASRLARASDGNGGIYPALKRSGLLDLLSERNVQYLHVFSVDNVLCKVADPAFIGYCVDQNADCANKVVWKTRPDESVGVVAKRNGAYCVVEYSELDRAASEQVDSSTGKLSFGAANICNHFFRLDFLHRCCNQSDAEYHVAKKKIPHVNQEGTATIKPTSNSGIKLETFIFDVFPLSSSMKVLGVEREDEFAPVKNAPGAATDSPDTARELLSAQCKRWLVDAGATFEDSAPGAICEVLPSLSYDGEGLEEIARLKSPIRLPVVLGRD
;
A
#
# COMPACT_ATOMS: atom_id res chain seq x y z
N MET A 1 -7.65 -27.94 -27.32
CA MET A 1 -8.37 -28.52 -28.47
C MET A 1 -8.39 -27.45 -29.55
N PRO A 2 -8.34 -27.79 -30.85
CA PRO A 2 -8.44 -26.79 -31.92
C PRO A 2 -9.80 -26.09 -31.88
N VAL A 3 -9.89 -24.93 -32.51
CA VAL A 3 -11.13 -24.14 -32.62
C VAL A 3 -12.26 -25.04 -33.17
N PRO A 4 -13.46 -25.02 -32.58
CA PRO A 4 -14.57 -25.85 -33.03
C PRO A 4 -14.89 -25.66 -34.52
N GLU A 5 -15.05 -26.76 -35.27
CA GLU A 5 -15.25 -26.72 -36.73
C GLU A 5 -16.50 -25.90 -37.14
N GLU A 6 -17.53 -25.86 -36.29
CA GLU A 6 -18.71 -25.03 -36.56
C GLU A 6 -18.37 -23.54 -36.58
N LEU A 7 -17.57 -23.07 -35.62
CA LEU A 7 -17.10 -21.69 -35.54
C LEU A 7 -16.14 -21.38 -36.70
N ALA A 8 -15.24 -22.32 -37.02
CA ALA A 8 -14.32 -22.19 -38.15
C ALA A 8 -15.08 -22.01 -39.48
N ARG A 9 -16.16 -22.78 -39.69
CA ARG A 9 -17.03 -22.64 -40.86
C ARG A 9 -17.74 -21.28 -40.90
N LYS A 10 -18.23 -20.77 -39.77
CA LYS A 10 -18.85 -19.43 -39.68
C LYS A 10 -17.87 -18.32 -40.04
N LEU A 11 -16.65 -18.38 -39.51
CA LEU A 11 -15.58 -17.40 -39.82
C LEU A 11 -15.19 -17.43 -41.29
N ARG A 12 -15.02 -18.62 -41.89
CA ARG A 12 -14.72 -18.76 -43.33
C ARG A 12 -15.87 -18.21 -44.19
N ALA A 13 -17.12 -18.46 -43.82
CA ALA A 13 -18.29 -17.92 -44.52
C ALA A 13 -18.37 -16.39 -44.47
N ALA A 14 -17.97 -15.78 -43.34
CA ALA A 14 -17.83 -14.33 -43.19
C ALA A 14 -16.52 -13.76 -43.79
N GLY A 15 -15.72 -14.59 -44.46
CA GLY A 15 -14.43 -14.19 -45.05
C GLY A 15 -13.34 -13.88 -44.03
N GLN A 16 -13.49 -14.28 -42.77
CA GLN A 16 -12.54 -14.04 -41.67
C GLN A 16 -11.69 -15.28 -41.33
N GLY A 17 -11.64 -16.29 -42.21
CA GLY A 17 -10.94 -17.55 -41.93
C GLY A 17 -9.43 -17.42 -41.67
N HIS A 18 -8.80 -16.32 -42.06
CA HIS A 18 -7.37 -16.06 -41.82
C HIS A 18 -7.01 -15.94 -40.34
N VAL A 19 -7.97 -15.66 -39.45
CA VAL A 19 -7.73 -15.61 -37.99
C VAL A 19 -7.39 -16.98 -37.39
N LEU A 20 -7.69 -18.06 -38.12
CA LEU A 20 -7.45 -19.44 -37.68
C LEU A 20 -6.08 -19.99 -38.10
N LYS A 21 -5.29 -19.21 -38.86
CA LYS A 21 -4.06 -19.68 -39.53
C LYS A 21 -3.02 -20.31 -38.58
N PHE A 22 -2.95 -19.87 -37.32
CA PHE A 22 -2.02 -20.40 -36.33
C PHE A 22 -2.55 -21.64 -35.63
N ASP A 23 -3.86 -21.68 -35.36
CA ASP A 23 -4.54 -22.84 -34.78
C ASP A 23 -4.50 -24.03 -35.75
N GLU A 24 -4.86 -23.80 -37.02
CA GLU A 24 -4.83 -24.80 -38.09
C GLU A 24 -3.42 -25.30 -38.40
N ALA A 25 -2.41 -24.45 -38.18
CA ALA A 25 -0.99 -24.82 -38.33
C ALA A 25 -0.43 -25.58 -37.12
N GLY A 26 -1.24 -25.85 -36.08
CA GLY A 26 -0.81 -26.52 -34.86
C GLY A 26 0.21 -25.71 -34.04
N LYS A 27 0.20 -24.37 -34.20
CA LYS A 27 1.15 -23.46 -33.53
C LYS A 27 0.66 -22.97 -32.17
N LEU A 28 -0.57 -23.30 -31.78
CA LEU A 28 -1.17 -22.89 -30.51
C LEU A 28 -1.19 -24.04 -29.52
N SER A 29 -0.89 -23.75 -28.25
CA SER A 29 -1.17 -24.66 -27.15
C SER A 29 -2.68 -24.80 -26.93
N ALA A 30 -3.09 -25.86 -26.22
CA ALA A 30 -4.51 -26.09 -25.94
C ALA A 30 -5.18 -24.92 -25.16
N LYS A 31 -4.40 -24.19 -24.35
CA LYS A 31 -4.86 -23.00 -23.63
C LYS A 31 -5.07 -21.82 -24.59
N GLU A 32 -4.08 -21.55 -25.44
CA GLU A 32 -4.13 -20.48 -26.43
C GLU A 32 -5.25 -20.68 -27.45
N SER A 33 -5.46 -21.90 -27.95
CA SER A 33 -6.60 -22.21 -28.83
C SER A 33 -7.95 -21.94 -28.14
N GLN A 34 -8.05 -22.21 -26.83
CA GLN A 34 -9.27 -21.95 -26.06
C GLN A 34 -9.49 -20.44 -25.87
N GLU A 35 -8.43 -19.69 -25.57
CA GLU A 35 -8.50 -18.21 -25.46
C GLU A 35 -8.96 -17.58 -26.78
N LEU A 36 -8.36 -17.98 -27.90
CA LEU A 36 -8.78 -17.54 -29.23
C LEU A 36 -10.23 -17.92 -29.55
N THR A 37 -10.65 -19.15 -29.19
CA THR A 37 -12.04 -19.61 -29.38
C THR A 37 -13.01 -18.70 -28.63
N ASN A 38 -12.74 -18.39 -27.36
CA ASN A 38 -13.61 -17.55 -26.54
C ASN A 38 -13.76 -16.14 -27.14
N GLU A 39 -12.68 -15.55 -27.66
CA GLU A 39 -12.74 -14.23 -28.32
C GLU A 39 -13.57 -14.26 -29.60
N LEU A 40 -13.42 -15.31 -30.41
CA LEU A 40 -14.13 -15.46 -31.68
C LEU A 40 -15.62 -15.77 -31.51
N GLU A 41 -15.99 -16.55 -30.48
CA GLU A 41 -17.41 -16.85 -30.16
C GLU A 41 -18.17 -15.62 -29.69
N ALA A 42 -17.49 -14.64 -29.08
CA ALA A 42 -18.10 -13.40 -28.63
C ALA A 42 -18.41 -12.40 -29.76
N LEU A 43 -18.02 -12.68 -31.01
CA LEU A 43 -18.19 -11.77 -32.14
C LEU A 43 -19.52 -11.95 -32.87
N GLU A 44 -20.24 -10.84 -33.04
CA GLU A 44 -21.36 -10.74 -33.99
C GLU A 44 -20.84 -10.33 -35.38
N LEU A 45 -20.36 -11.31 -36.15
CA LEU A 45 -19.63 -11.07 -37.43
C LEU A 45 -20.42 -10.23 -38.45
N GLU A 46 -21.73 -10.49 -38.60
CA GLU A 46 -22.59 -9.75 -39.53
C GLU A 46 -22.75 -8.28 -39.10
N LEU A 47 -22.93 -8.03 -37.80
CA LEU A 47 -23.02 -6.69 -37.24
C LEU A 47 -21.70 -5.93 -37.41
N LEU A 48 -20.57 -6.58 -37.11
CA LEU A 48 -19.23 -5.97 -37.24
C LEU A 48 -18.93 -5.58 -38.68
N GLN A 49 -19.28 -6.44 -39.64
CA GLN A 49 -19.10 -6.13 -41.06
C GLN A 49 -19.99 -4.97 -41.50
N SER A 50 -21.27 -4.96 -41.07
CA SER A 50 -22.19 -3.85 -41.33
C SER A 50 -21.68 -2.52 -40.76
N ILE A 51 -21.17 -2.54 -39.52
CA ILE A 51 -20.55 -1.37 -38.88
C ILE A 51 -19.34 -0.89 -39.69
N PHE A 52 -18.42 -1.78 -40.05
CA PHE A 52 -17.23 -1.43 -40.82
C PHE A 52 -17.58 -0.81 -42.19
N GLU A 53 -18.52 -1.40 -42.92
CA GLU A 53 -18.98 -0.91 -44.22
C GLU A 53 -19.74 0.41 -44.11
N ALA A 54 -20.49 0.64 -43.02
CA ALA A 54 -21.16 1.91 -42.77
C ALA A 54 -20.16 3.02 -42.44
N SER A 55 -19.20 2.76 -41.55
CA SER A 55 -18.16 3.70 -41.14
C SER A 55 -17.25 4.14 -42.29
N THR A 56 -16.80 3.19 -43.11
CA THR A 56 -15.94 3.49 -44.27
C THR A 56 -16.69 4.22 -45.39
N ARG A 57 -17.99 4.01 -45.54
CA ARG A 57 -18.83 4.83 -46.44
C ARG A 57 -19.01 6.25 -45.92
N ALA A 58 -19.31 6.41 -44.63
CA ALA A 58 -19.50 7.71 -44.00
C ALA A 58 -18.25 8.60 -44.11
N GLU A 59 -17.05 8.03 -43.96
CA GLU A 59 -15.75 8.70 -44.15
C GLU A 59 -15.63 9.38 -45.53
N THR A 60 -16.33 8.88 -46.56
CA THR A 60 -16.30 9.43 -47.93
C THR A 60 -17.44 10.39 -48.28
N GLN A 61 -18.43 10.59 -47.40
CA GLN A 61 -19.72 11.23 -47.72
C GLN A 61 -20.08 12.48 -46.89
N GLU A 62 -19.27 12.93 -45.94
CA GLU A 62 -19.59 14.13 -45.15
C GLU A 62 -19.44 15.43 -45.97
N THR A 63 -20.50 15.82 -46.69
CA THR A 63 -20.55 17.06 -47.51
C THR A 63 -21.75 17.94 -47.14
N GLY A 64 -22.05 18.09 -45.85
CA GLY A 64 -23.10 19.00 -45.35
C GLY A 64 -22.57 20.42 -45.13
N SER A 65 -23.44 21.43 -45.27
CA SER A 65 -23.09 22.82 -44.95
C SER A 65 -22.95 22.98 -43.43
N ILE A 66 -21.82 23.53 -42.98
CA ILE A 66 -21.55 23.86 -41.58
C ILE A 66 -21.82 25.35 -41.32
N GLU A 67 -22.42 25.63 -40.18
CA GLU A 67 -22.80 26.98 -39.75
C GLU A 67 -22.29 27.23 -38.32
N PRO A 68 -21.70 28.41 -38.03
CA PRO A 68 -21.29 28.75 -36.67
C PRO A 68 -22.50 28.94 -35.74
N LEU A 69 -22.27 28.96 -34.42
CA LEU A 69 -23.34 29.21 -33.45
C LEU A 69 -23.76 30.67 -33.48
N GLU A 70 -25.04 30.93 -33.78
CA GLU A 70 -25.62 32.29 -33.74
C GLU A 70 -25.92 32.77 -32.31
N HIS A 71 -26.18 31.84 -31.38
CA HIS A 71 -26.57 32.14 -30.00
C HIS A 71 -25.86 31.20 -29.01
N TYR A 72 -25.17 31.80 -28.03
CA TYR A 72 -24.54 31.14 -26.88
C TYR A 72 -24.54 32.12 -25.71
N ASP A 73 -24.68 31.61 -24.48
CA ASP A 73 -24.64 32.46 -23.29
C ASP A 73 -23.19 32.58 -22.77
N LEU A 74 -22.80 33.79 -22.37
CA LEU A 74 -21.42 34.17 -22.05
C LEU A 74 -21.24 34.40 -20.55
N LEU A 75 -20.27 33.69 -19.96
CA LEU A 75 -19.64 34.05 -18.68
C LEU A 75 -18.17 34.47 -18.85
N ASP A 76 -17.70 34.60 -20.09
CA ASP A 76 -16.29 34.75 -20.48
C ASP A 76 -15.82 36.23 -20.49
N GLN A 77 -14.71 36.52 -19.82
CA GLN A 77 -13.90 37.75 -19.98
C GLN A 77 -12.47 37.32 -20.33
N CYS A 78 -12.07 37.46 -21.60
CA CYS A 78 -10.84 36.86 -22.12
C CYS A 78 -9.63 37.81 -21.93
N SER A 79 -8.52 37.30 -21.37
CA SER A 79 -7.18 37.85 -21.56
C SER A 79 -6.40 36.96 -22.55
N SER A 80 -5.52 37.57 -23.34
CA SER A 80 -4.86 36.95 -24.48
C SER A 80 -3.39 36.66 -24.21
N GLU A 81 -3.01 35.41 -23.96
CA GLU A 81 -1.64 34.92 -24.20
C GLU A 81 -1.62 33.38 -24.06
N ASP A 82 -1.36 32.67 -25.17
CA ASP A 82 -0.29 31.67 -25.31
C ASP A 82 -0.49 30.63 -26.44
N LYS A 83 0.66 30.31 -27.05
CA LYS A 83 0.87 29.56 -28.32
C LYS A 83 1.41 28.18 -27.97
N GLN A 84 0.86 27.04 -28.40
CA GLN A 84 1.19 26.25 -29.60
C GLN A 84 0.68 24.78 -29.39
N ARG A 85 0.86 23.90 -30.40
CA ARG A 85 0.14 22.64 -30.77
C ARG A 85 0.10 21.43 -29.79
N TRP A 86 -0.89 20.55 -30.02
CA TRP A 86 -1.36 19.45 -29.16
C TRP A 86 -1.14 18.02 -29.69
N GLY A 87 -0.96 17.04 -28.78
CA GLY A 87 -1.06 15.60 -29.01
C GLY A 87 -0.62 14.78 -27.79
N THR A 88 -1.41 13.81 -27.33
CA THR A 88 -1.19 13.11 -26.04
C THR A 88 0.09 12.26 -25.99
N ARG A 89 0.97 12.55 -25.01
CA ARG A 89 2.29 11.89 -24.80
C ARG A 89 2.70 11.86 -23.31
N LEU A 90 1.74 11.82 -22.38
CA LEU A 90 1.96 12.00 -20.93
C LEU A 90 3.06 11.11 -20.33
N GLY A 91 3.37 9.95 -20.93
CA GLY A 91 4.48 9.08 -20.48
C GLY A 91 4.17 8.29 -19.21
N PHE A 92 2.93 8.34 -18.72
CA PHE A 92 2.45 7.61 -17.55
C PHE A 92 1.81 6.28 -17.93
N ALA A 93 2.15 5.22 -17.19
CA ALA A 93 1.68 3.86 -17.46
C ALA A 93 0.28 3.55 -16.87
N GLY A 94 -0.18 4.31 -15.88
CA GLY A 94 -1.47 4.12 -15.22
C GLY A 94 -2.64 4.91 -15.83
N PRO A 95 -3.89 4.71 -15.36
CA PRO A 95 -5.01 5.59 -15.68
C PRO A 95 -4.72 7.05 -15.36
N LYS A 96 -5.01 7.97 -16.28
CA LYS A 96 -4.72 9.41 -16.11
C LYS A 96 -5.25 10.01 -14.80
N GLY A 97 -6.40 9.56 -14.30
CA GLY A 97 -6.97 10.06 -13.05
C GLY A 97 -6.10 9.79 -11.82
N MET A 98 -5.23 8.77 -11.88
CA MET A 98 -4.25 8.45 -10.83
C MET A 98 -3.00 9.33 -10.88
N TYR A 99 -2.85 10.16 -11.91
CA TYR A 99 -1.65 10.97 -12.11
C TYR A 99 -1.57 12.06 -11.05
N ASP A 100 -0.43 12.12 -10.35
CA ASP A 100 -0.06 13.26 -9.50
C ASP A 100 0.54 14.35 -10.38
N ILE A 101 -0.12 15.50 -10.43
CA ILE A 101 0.36 16.67 -11.20
C ILE A 101 1.43 17.47 -10.43
N GLU A 102 1.98 16.90 -9.35
CA GLU A 102 3.02 17.45 -8.48
C GLU A 102 2.58 18.76 -7.80
N LEU A 103 1.31 18.83 -7.41
CA LEU A 103 0.86 19.86 -6.47
C LEU A 103 1.66 19.73 -5.15
N PRO A 104 1.81 20.80 -4.35
CA PRO A 104 2.41 20.70 -3.02
C PRO A 104 1.78 19.60 -2.14
N SER A 105 0.49 19.31 -2.32
CA SER A 105 -0.23 18.21 -1.66
C SER A 105 -0.04 16.82 -2.26
N GLN A 106 0.53 16.70 -3.47
CA GLN A 106 0.67 15.46 -4.26
C GLN A 106 -0.67 14.78 -4.60
N LYS A 107 -1.77 15.56 -4.63
CA LYS A 107 -3.10 15.04 -4.94
C LYS A 107 -3.21 14.57 -6.39
N SER A 108 -3.80 13.39 -6.57
CA SER A 108 -4.19 12.89 -7.89
C SER A 108 -5.41 13.65 -8.44
N LEU A 109 -5.61 13.59 -9.77
CA LEU A 109 -6.81 14.17 -10.39
C LEU A 109 -8.11 13.56 -9.81
N PHE A 110 -8.14 12.25 -9.56
CA PHE A 110 -9.29 11.60 -8.92
C PHE A 110 -9.57 12.15 -7.52
N GLN A 111 -8.54 12.43 -6.73
CA GLN A 111 -8.71 13.04 -5.42
C GLN A 111 -9.29 14.45 -5.53
N LEU A 112 -8.81 15.27 -6.47
CA LEU A 112 -9.36 16.62 -6.69
C LEU A 112 -10.84 16.57 -7.05
N PHE A 113 -11.26 15.64 -7.91
CA PHE A 113 -12.67 15.49 -8.27
C PHE A 113 -13.52 15.02 -7.08
N ALA A 114 -13.05 14.02 -6.33
CA ALA A 114 -13.77 13.53 -5.15
C ALA A 114 -13.92 14.61 -4.07
N GLU A 115 -12.86 15.36 -3.77
CA GLU A 115 -12.89 16.48 -2.83
C GLU A 115 -13.85 17.59 -3.29
N ARG A 116 -13.94 17.87 -4.59
CA ARG A 116 -14.94 18.83 -5.15
C ARG A 116 -16.37 18.36 -4.92
N LEU A 117 -16.66 17.06 -5.09
CA LEU A 117 -17.99 16.51 -4.82
C LEU A 117 -18.35 16.62 -3.34
N LEU A 118 -17.44 16.25 -2.44
CA LEU A 118 -17.64 16.36 -0.99
C LEU A 118 -17.86 17.83 -0.57
N ALA A 119 -17.11 18.77 -1.15
CA ALA A 119 -17.31 20.19 -0.90
C ALA A 119 -18.70 20.67 -1.32
N LEU A 120 -19.20 20.22 -2.47
CA LEU A 120 -20.57 20.52 -2.92
C LEU A 120 -21.64 19.96 -1.98
N GLU A 121 -21.47 18.74 -1.46
CA GLU A 121 -22.40 18.17 -0.48
C GLU A 121 -22.47 19.02 0.79
N VAL A 122 -21.30 19.50 1.26
CA VAL A 122 -21.22 20.41 2.41
C VAL A 122 -21.91 21.74 2.09
N LEU A 123 -21.62 22.36 0.95
CA LEU A 123 -22.26 23.61 0.53
C LEU A 123 -23.77 23.47 0.41
N ALA A 124 -24.24 22.37 -0.19
CA ALA A 124 -25.66 22.07 -0.32
C ALA A 124 -26.32 21.88 1.06
N SER A 125 -25.70 21.15 1.99
CA SER A 125 -26.24 20.97 3.35
C SER A 125 -26.32 22.29 4.13
N LYS A 126 -25.40 23.23 3.89
CA LYS A 126 -25.42 24.56 4.49
C LYS A 126 -26.51 25.44 3.89
N ALA A 127 -26.69 25.35 2.57
CA ALA A 127 -27.72 26.09 1.85
C ALA A 127 -29.15 25.57 2.12
N PHE A 128 -29.28 24.26 2.40
CA PHE A 128 -30.54 23.55 2.65
C PHE A 128 -30.48 22.74 3.96
N PRO A 129 -30.52 23.40 5.14
CA PRO A 129 -30.31 22.75 6.43
C PRO A 129 -31.34 21.66 6.79
N GLU A 130 -32.50 21.66 6.12
CA GLU A 130 -33.53 20.64 6.24
C GLU A 130 -33.14 19.29 5.63
N ARG A 131 -32.05 19.25 4.85
CA ARG A 131 -31.46 18.03 4.29
C ARG A 131 -30.06 17.84 4.88
N PRO A 132 -29.88 16.90 5.83
CA PRO A 132 -28.56 16.63 6.37
C PRO A 132 -27.62 16.13 5.28
N ARG A 133 -26.31 16.34 5.46
CA ARG A 133 -25.29 15.92 4.49
C ARG A 133 -25.40 14.43 4.11
N ASP A 134 -25.75 13.56 5.06
CA ASP A 134 -25.92 12.13 4.81
C ASP A 134 -27.02 11.81 3.78
N ASP A 135 -28.01 12.71 3.63
CA ASP A 135 -29.08 12.63 2.64
C ASP A 135 -28.71 13.30 1.30
N ILE A 136 -27.61 14.07 1.28
CA ILE A 136 -27.08 14.77 0.11
C ILE A 136 -25.86 14.02 -0.39
N GLN A 137 -26.09 12.97 -1.18
CA GLN A 137 -25.02 12.15 -1.73
C GLN A 137 -24.94 12.33 -3.24
N ILE A 138 -23.84 12.92 -3.73
CA ILE A 138 -23.58 13.00 -5.16
C ILE A 138 -23.01 11.66 -5.63
N ALA A 139 -23.64 11.07 -6.64
CA ALA A 139 -23.20 9.81 -7.22
C ALA A 139 -22.01 10.05 -8.16
N PHE A 140 -20.92 9.29 -8.01
CA PHE A 140 -19.74 9.40 -8.85
C PHE A 140 -19.51 8.13 -9.67
N TYR A 141 -19.76 8.25 -10.97
CA TYR A 141 -19.67 7.17 -11.94
C TYR A 141 -18.38 7.28 -12.73
N VAL A 142 -17.55 6.24 -12.69
CA VAL A 142 -16.24 6.22 -13.37
C VAL A 142 -16.26 5.17 -14.48
N MET A 143 -16.31 5.66 -15.73
CA MET A 143 -16.13 4.81 -16.90
C MET A 143 -14.64 4.51 -17.11
N THR A 144 -14.32 3.24 -17.32
CA THR A 144 -12.95 2.73 -17.48
C THR A 144 -12.83 1.94 -18.78
N SER A 145 -11.62 1.58 -19.18
CA SER A 145 -11.39 0.51 -20.15
C SER A 145 -11.23 -0.82 -19.42
N LYS A 146 -11.44 -1.95 -20.11
CA LYS A 146 -11.16 -3.27 -19.54
C LYS A 146 -9.73 -3.39 -18.96
N MET A 147 -8.74 -2.78 -19.62
CA MET A 147 -7.33 -2.87 -19.20
C MET A 147 -7.02 -2.12 -17.90
N ASN A 148 -7.81 -1.10 -17.57
CA ASN A 148 -7.52 -0.23 -16.44
C ASN A 148 -8.64 -0.20 -15.39
N HIS A 149 -9.61 -1.10 -15.50
CA HIS A 149 -10.75 -1.20 -14.60
C HIS A 149 -10.31 -1.54 -13.17
N ASP A 150 -9.67 -2.69 -12.99
CA ASP A 150 -9.31 -3.21 -11.67
C ASP A 150 -8.30 -2.31 -10.95
N ILE A 151 -7.30 -1.80 -11.68
CA ILE A 151 -6.29 -0.90 -11.09
C ILE A 151 -6.91 0.43 -10.64
N THR A 152 -7.95 0.92 -11.34
CA THR A 152 -8.66 2.14 -10.95
C THR A 152 -9.47 1.89 -9.68
N ILE A 153 -10.22 0.79 -9.60
CA ILE A 153 -10.99 0.44 -8.40
C ILE A 153 -10.07 0.28 -7.20
N GLU A 154 -8.98 -0.47 -7.38
CA GLU A 154 -8.00 -0.70 -6.33
C GLU A 154 -7.35 0.60 -5.85
N PHE A 155 -7.04 1.53 -6.77
CA PHE A 155 -6.54 2.84 -6.40
C PHE A 155 -7.52 3.62 -5.51
N PHE A 156 -8.81 3.64 -5.85
CA PHE A 156 -9.82 4.27 -4.99
C PHE A 156 -9.92 3.57 -3.63
N ARG A 157 -9.88 2.23 -3.58
CA ARG A 157 -9.92 1.48 -2.30
C ARG A 157 -8.71 1.78 -1.40
N GLN A 158 -7.51 1.80 -1.98
CA GLN A 158 -6.26 2.11 -1.27
C GLN A 158 -6.25 3.52 -0.68
N HIS A 159 -7.04 4.43 -1.24
CA HIS A 159 -7.18 5.80 -0.78
C HIS A 159 -8.56 6.07 -0.17
N GLU A 160 -9.25 5.02 0.30
CA GLU A 160 -10.53 5.13 1.03
C GLU A 160 -11.59 5.96 0.29
N PHE A 161 -11.65 5.81 -1.04
CA PHE A 161 -12.49 6.56 -1.96
C PHE A 161 -12.39 8.09 -1.81
N PHE A 162 -11.26 8.57 -1.29
CA PHE A 162 -10.97 9.99 -1.02
C PHE A 162 -12.05 10.66 -0.16
N GLY A 163 -12.66 9.90 0.77
CA GLY A 163 -13.69 10.37 1.69
C GLY A 163 -15.14 10.21 1.20
N LEU A 164 -15.36 9.83 -0.07
CA LEU A 164 -16.68 9.44 -0.56
C LEU A 164 -17.12 8.10 0.03
N GLN A 165 -18.42 7.89 0.22
CA GLN A 165 -18.91 6.57 0.60
C GLN A 165 -18.80 5.61 -0.59
N GLU A 166 -18.45 4.34 -0.35
CA GLU A 166 -18.38 3.33 -1.41
C GLU A 166 -19.71 3.21 -2.19
N ALA A 167 -20.85 3.39 -1.51
CA ALA A 167 -22.18 3.38 -2.12
C ALA A 167 -22.44 4.56 -3.09
N GLN A 168 -21.63 5.62 -3.05
CA GLN A 168 -21.69 6.73 -4.00
C GLN A 168 -20.94 6.41 -5.30
N MET A 169 -20.04 5.42 -5.27
CA MET A 169 -19.16 5.09 -6.39
C MET A 169 -19.77 3.99 -7.26
N PHE A 170 -19.61 4.13 -8.56
CA PHE A 170 -19.92 3.05 -9.51
C PHE A 170 -18.91 3.03 -10.65
N PHE A 171 -18.16 1.93 -10.74
CA PHE A 171 -17.16 1.73 -11.78
C PHE A 171 -17.71 0.80 -12.85
N PHE A 172 -17.54 1.15 -14.12
CA PHE A 172 -17.99 0.32 -15.22
C PHE A 172 -17.04 0.40 -16.41
N PRO A 173 -16.71 -0.73 -17.07
CA PRO A 173 -15.87 -0.73 -18.25
C PRO A 173 -16.69 -0.37 -19.50
N GLN A 174 -16.10 0.41 -20.40
CA GLN A 174 -16.59 0.65 -21.75
C GLN A 174 -16.37 -0.57 -22.65
N GLY A 175 -17.02 -0.57 -23.80
CA GLY A 175 -16.92 -1.63 -24.80
C GLY A 175 -15.53 -1.73 -25.44
N THR A 176 -15.32 -2.84 -26.14
CA THR A 176 -14.13 -3.06 -26.97
C THR A 176 -14.57 -3.56 -28.33
N LEU A 177 -14.02 -2.98 -29.39
CA LEU A 177 -14.25 -3.42 -30.77
C LEU A 177 -12.98 -4.06 -31.34
N PRO A 178 -13.11 -5.08 -32.21
CA PRO A 178 -11.99 -5.56 -33.01
C PRO A 178 -11.41 -4.47 -33.90
N CYS A 179 -10.11 -4.57 -34.15
CA CYS A 179 -9.40 -3.78 -35.14
C CYS A 179 -9.48 -4.46 -36.51
N PHE A 180 -9.54 -3.66 -37.57
CA PHE A 180 -9.72 -4.14 -38.93
C PHE A 180 -8.53 -3.76 -39.81
N THR A 181 -8.23 -4.58 -40.81
CA THR A 181 -7.44 -4.14 -41.96
C THR A 181 -8.26 -3.17 -42.82
N THR A 182 -7.63 -2.51 -43.79
CA THR A 182 -8.32 -1.58 -44.70
C THR A 182 -9.36 -2.26 -45.60
N ASP A 183 -9.27 -3.58 -45.78
CA ASP A 183 -10.25 -4.41 -46.49
C ASP A 183 -11.27 -5.10 -45.56
N GLY A 184 -11.34 -4.71 -44.28
CA GLY A 184 -12.37 -5.18 -43.34
C GLY A 184 -12.10 -6.55 -42.71
N LYS A 185 -10.84 -7.02 -42.71
CA LYS A 185 -10.44 -8.27 -42.04
C LYS A 185 -10.09 -8.01 -40.59
N LEU A 186 -10.51 -8.91 -39.70
CA LEU A 186 -10.13 -8.89 -38.29
C LEU A 186 -8.62 -9.02 -38.14
N MET A 187 -8.01 -8.18 -37.30
CA MET A 187 -6.57 -8.22 -37.03
C MET A 187 -6.26 -9.11 -35.82
N LEU A 188 -5.16 -9.85 -35.90
CA LEU A 188 -4.58 -10.59 -34.76
C LEU A 188 -3.43 -9.78 -34.16
N GLU A 189 -3.44 -9.53 -32.86
CA GLU A 189 -2.33 -8.91 -32.11
C GLU A 189 -1.20 -9.93 -31.87
N SER A 190 -1.56 -11.18 -31.58
CA SER A 190 -0.65 -12.32 -31.42
C SER A 190 -1.26 -13.56 -32.07
N ALA A 191 -0.56 -14.70 -32.04
CA ALA A 191 -1.03 -15.95 -32.64
C ALA A 191 -2.43 -16.40 -32.17
N HIS A 192 -2.81 -16.02 -30.94
CA HIS A 192 -4.00 -16.51 -30.25
C HIS A 192 -4.92 -15.37 -29.73
N LYS A 193 -4.70 -14.13 -30.17
CA LYS A 193 -5.40 -12.95 -29.63
C LYS A 193 -5.77 -11.95 -30.73
N LEU A 194 -7.03 -11.54 -30.77
CA LEU A 194 -7.48 -10.47 -31.65
C LEU A 194 -6.92 -9.13 -31.19
N ALA A 195 -6.51 -8.31 -32.16
CA ALA A 195 -6.26 -6.91 -31.89
C ALA A 195 -7.60 -6.24 -31.64
N THR A 196 -7.80 -5.72 -30.43
CA THR A 196 -9.01 -5.00 -30.03
C THR A 196 -8.63 -3.63 -29.48
N ALA A 197 -9.55 -2.69 -29.55
CA ALA A 197 -9.37 -1.38 -28.97
C ALA A 197 -10.69 -0.88 -28.35
N PRO A 198 -10.63 0.08 -27.40
CA PRO A 198 -11.85 0.65 -26.84
C PRO A 198 -12.67 1.37 -27.92
N ASP A 199 -13.99 1.30 -27.79
CA ASP A 199 -14.98 1.78 -28.76
C ASP A 199 -15.21 3.31 -28.75
N GLY A 200 -14.32 4.06 -28.11
CA GLY A 200 -14.35 5.51 -27.99
C GLY A 200 -15.17 6.01 -26.78
N ASN A 201 -15.14 7.32 -26.51
CA ASN A 201 -15.87 7.89 -25.37
C ASN A 201 -17.39 7.89 -25.59
N GLY A 202 -17.87 7.75 -26.83
CA GLY A 202 -19.28 7.53 -27.17
C GLY A 202 -19.83 6.17 -26.72
N GLY A 203 -18.94 5.22 -26.39
CA GLY A 203 -19.32 3.93 -25.80
C GLY A 203 -20.04 4.06 -24.45
N ILE A 204 -19.96 5.24 -23.80
CA ILE A 204 -20.60 5.54 -22.52
C ILE A 204 -22.09 5.18 -22.48
N TYR A 205 -22.84 5.43 -23.55
CA TYR A 205 -24.29 5.22 -23.53
C TYR A 205 -24.64 3.74 -23.41
N LYS A 206 -24.03 2.91 -24.25
CA LYS A 206 -24.19 1.45 -24.20
C LYS A 206 -23.65 0.91 -22.89
N ALA A 207 -22.49 1.39 -22.44
CA ALA A 207 -21.86 0.94 -21.20
C ALA A 207 -22.68 1.28 -19.95
N LEU A 208 -23.31 2.47 -19.89
CA LEU A 208 -24.24 2.84 -18.81
C LEU A 208 -25.44 1.91 -18.75
N ALA A 209 -26.00 1.53 -19.90
CA ALA A 209 -27.13 0.61 -19.98
C ALA A 209 -26.74 -0.82 -19.60
N SER A 210 -25.68 -1.37 -20.20
CA SER A 210 -25.29 -2.78 -20.04
C SER A 210 -24.68 -3.09 -18.68
N SER A 211 -24.07 -2.11 -18.01
CA SER A 211 -23.47 -2.29 -16.67
C SER A 211 -24.49 -2.22 -15.53
N GLY A 212 -25.72 -1.77 -15.79
CA GLY A 212 -26.70 -1.48 -14.76
C GLY A 212 -26.54 -0.11 -14.09
N ALA A 213 -25.51 0.68 -14.46
CA ALA A 213 -25.31 2.04 -13.96
C ALA A 213 -26.54 2.93 -14.18
N LEU A 214 -27.14 2.86 -15.37
CA LEU A 214 -28.33 3.65 -15.70
C LEU A 214 -29.54 3.27 -14.84
N ASN A 215 -29.73 1.97 -14.57
CA ASN A 215 -30.80 1.49 -13.69
C ASN A 215 -30.58 1.97 -12.25
N GLN A 216 -29.33 2.00 -11.78
CA GLN A 216 -29.00 2.52 -10.45
C GLN A 216 -29.26 4.04 -10.37
N LEU A 217 -28.86 4.82 -11.38
CA LEU A 217 -29.16 6.25 -11.47
C LEU A 217 -30.68 6.51 -11.38
N GLN A 218 -31.48 5.75 -12.13
CA GLN A 218 -32.94 5.84 -12.09
C GLN A 218 -33.52 5.44 -10.72
N THR A 219 -33.02 4.36 -10.12
CA THR A 219 -33.46 3.89 -8.78
C THR A 219 -33.15 4.90 -7.69
N ARG A 220 -32.02 5.63 -7.79
CA ARG A 220 -31.66 6.72 -6.88
C ARG A 220 -32.43 8.02 -7.14
N GLY A 221 -33.25 8.08 -8.19
CA GLY A 221 -34.00 9.28 -8.57
C GLY A 221 -33.14 10.38 -9.18
N VAL A 222 -31.95 10.05 -9.70
CA VAL A 222 -31.09 11.01 -10.40
C VAL A 222 -31.77 11.44 -11.70
N LYS A 223 -31.82 12.74 -11.96
CA LYS A 223 -32.45 13.32 -13.16
C LYS A 223 -31.46 13.86 -14.18
N TYR A 224 -30.28 14.27 -13.70
CA TYR A 224 -29.29 15.00 -14.46
C TYR A 224 -27.93 14.34 -14.29
N LEU A 225 -27.20 14.19 -15.39
CA LEU A 225 -25.87 13.61 -15.42
C LEU A 225 -24.90 14.65 -15.99
N HIS A 226 -23.89 15.03 -15.19
CA HIS A 226 -22.75 15.82 -15.65
C HIS A 226 -21.61 14.86 -16.00
N VAL A 227 -21.20 14.85 -17.26
CA VAL A 227 -20.14 13.98 -17.79
C VAL A 227 -18.95 14.82 -18.23
N PHE A 228 -17.76 14.50 -17.75
CA PHE A 228 -16.54 15.25 -18.06
C PHE A 228 -15.33 14.33 -18.29
N SER A 229 -14.33 14.83 -18.99
CA SER A 229 -13.05 14.12 -19.18
C SER A 229 -12.17 14.21 -17.94
N VAL A 230 -11.59 13.07 -17.55
CA VAL A 230 -10.70 12.95 -16.37
C VAL A 230 -9.43 13.79 -16.47
N ASP A 231 -9.02 14.19 -17.69
CA ASP A 231 -7.75 14.88 -17.90
C ASP A 231 -7.78 16.38 -17.65
N ASN A 232 -8.93 16.99 -17.29
CA ASN A 232 -9.02 18.42 -16.99
C ASN A 232 -8.91 18.71 -15.49
N ALA A 233 -7.77 19.23 -15.02
CA ALA A 233 -7.51 19.49 -13.62
C ALA A 233 -8.39 20.62 -13.02
N LEU A 234 -8.83 21.57 -13.85
CA LEU A 234 -9.75 22.65 -13.45
C LEU A 234 -11.23 22.25 -13.53
N CYS A 235 -11.54 21.00 -13.91
CA CYS A 235 -12.94 20.61 -14.05
C CYS A 235 -13.69 20.69 -12.71
N LYS A 236 -14.72 21.53 -12.70
CA LYS A 236 -15.68 21.67 -11.59
C LYS A 236 -16.65 20.48 -11.60
N ALA A 237 -16.26 19.37 -10.98
CA ALA A 237 -17.07 18.16 -10.92
C ALA A 237 -18.45 18.46 -10.30
N ALA A 238 -19.53 18.01 -10.97
CA ALA A 238 -20.92 18.31 -10.60
C ALA A 238 -21.29 19.82 -10.52
N ASP A 239 -20.66 20.66 -11.36
CA ASP A 239 -20.88 22.11 -11.41
C ASP A 239 -22.36 22.57 -11.32
N PRO A 240 -22.77 23.16 -10.18
CA PRO A 240 -24.12 23.67 -9.99
C PRO A 240 -24.49 24.80 -10.96
N THR A 241 -23.52 25.61 -11.40
CA THR A 241 -23.78 26.73 -12.32
C THR A 241 -24.15 26.20 -13.70
N PHE A 242 -23.36 25.28 -14.25
CA PHE A 242 -23.65 24.66 -15.55
C PHE A 242 -24.93 23.79 -15.52
N ILE A 243 -25.13 23.01 -14.45
CA ILE A 243 -26.35 22.22 -14.27
C ILE A 243 -27.57 23.14 -14.16
N GLY A 244 -27.50 24.18 -13.33
CA GLY A 244 -28.57 25.17 -13.17
C GLY A 244 -28.91 25.89 -14.47
N TYR A 245 -27.89 26.27 -15.25
CA TYR A 245 -28.05 26.84 -16.59
C TYR A 245 -28.83 25.91 -17.53
N CYS A 246 -28.46 24.62 -17.57
CA CYS A 246 -29.16 23.65 -18.42
C CYS A 246 -30.62 23.44 -17.98
N ILE A 247 -30.87 23.43 -16.67
CA ILE A 247 -32.23 23.32 -16.11
C ILE A 247 -33.09 24.53 -16.49
N ASP A 248 -32.55 25.74 -16.36
CA ASP A 248 -33.24 27.00 -16.71
C ASP A 248 -33.62 27.03 -18.20
N LYS A 249 -32.70 26.59 -19.07
CA LYS A 249 -32.95 26.45 -20.52
C LYS A 249 -33.82 25.24 -20.90
N GLN A 250 -34.26 24.44 -19.93
CA GLN A 250 -35.00 23.19 -20.13
C GLN A 250 -34.29 22.21 -21.08
N ALA A 251 -32.96 22.21 -21.02
CA ALA A 251 -32.12 21.46 -21.94
C ALA A 251 -32.24 19.95 -21.70
N ASP A 252 -32.29 19.17 -22.78
CA ASP A 252 -32.20 17.70 -22.72
C ASP A 252 -30.74 17.21 -22.82
N CYS A 253 -29.90 18.01 -23.48
CA CYS A 253 -28.47 17.85 -23.69
C CYS A 253 -27.77 19.22 -23.57
N GLY A 254 -26.61 19.29 -22.92
CA GLY A 254 -25.84 20.51 -22.77
C GLY A 254 -24.36 20.31 -23.01
N ASN A 255 -23.66 21.35 -23.45
CA ASN A 255 -22.21 21.36 -23.57
C ASN A 255 -21.61 22.63 -22.97
N LYS A 256 -20.63 22.46 -22.10
CA LYS A 256 -19.78 23.55 -21.61
C LYS A 256 -18.59 23.69 -22.55
N VAL A 257 -18.38 24.88 -23.08
CA VAL A 257 -17.33 25.20 -24.05
C VAL A 257 -16.41 26.30 -23.52
N VAL A 258 -15.17 26.29 -23.98
CA VAL A 258 -14.28 27.46 -23.87
C VAL A 258 -14.08 28.05 -25.25
N TRP A 259 -13.78 29.35 -25.34
CA TRP A 259 -13.44 29.90 -26.64
C TRP A 259 -12.05 29.46 -27.08
N LYS A 260 -11.88 29.15 -28.37
CA LYS A 260 -10.59 28.90 -28.98
C LYS A 260 -9.71 30.14 -28.82
N SER A 261 -8.48 29.94 -28.39
CA SER A 261 -7.51 31.04 -28.28
C SER A 261 -6.89 31.39 -29.63
N ARG A 262 -6.98 30.49 -30.62
CA ARG A 262 -6.41 30.65 -31.97
C ARG A 262 -7.13 29.80 -33.02
N PRO A 263 -7.13 30.24 -34.30
CA PRO A 263 -7.71 29.49 -35.42
C PRO A 263 -7.23 28.03 -35.54
N ASP A 264 -5.93 27.78 -35.34
CA ASP A 264 -5.27 26.49 -35.56
C ASP A 264 -5.26 25.57 -34.32
N GLU A 265 -6.01 25.89 -33.27
CA GLU A 265 -6.15 25.03 -32.10
C GLU A 265 -6.84 23.71 -32.49
N SER A 266 -6.15 22.58 -32.24
CA SER A 266 -6.62 21.22 -32.56
C SER A 266 -7.66 20.72 -31.56
N VAL A 267 -8.85 21.33 -31.62
CA VAL A 267 -10.01 20.99 -30.80
C VAL A 267 -11.26 21.06 -31.68
N GLY A 268 -12.15 20.08 -31.52
CA GLY A 268 -13.46 20.10 -32.17
C GLY A 268 -14.30 21.26 -31.63
N VAL A 269 -15.10 21.87 -32.51
CA VAL A 269 -15.95 23.02 -32.16
C VAL A 269 -17.40 22.67 -32.28
N VAL A 270 -18.22 23.17 -31.36
CA VAL A 270 -19.67 23.05 -31.46
C VAL A 270 -20.16 23.98 -32.56
N ALA A 271 -20.90 23.42 -33.49
CA ALA A 271 -21.46 24.12 -34.65
C ALA A 271 -22.80 23.49 -35.04
N LYS A 272 -23.43 24.01 -36.09
CA LYS A 272 -24.60 23.39 -36.71
C LYS A 272 -24.25 22.80 -38.07
N ARG A 273 -24.72 21.58 -38.34
CA ARG A 273 -24.68 20.95 -39.66
C ARG A 273 -26.11 20.71 -40.08
N ASN A 274 -26.53 21.35 -41.18
CA ASN A 274 -27.92 21.32 -41.65
C ASN A 274 -28.94 21.69 -40.55
N GLY A 275 -28.63 22.70 -39.73
CA GLY A 275 -29.49 23.19 -38.64
C GLY A 275 -29.44 22.37 -37.34
N ALA A 276 -28.84 21.18 -37.32
CA ALA A 276 -28.68 20.35 -36.12
C ALA A 276 -27.32 20.58 -35.45
N TYR A 277 -27.27 20.55 -34.11
CA TYR A 277 -26.01 20.68 -33.38
C TYR A 277 -25.09 19.49 -33.62
N CYS A 278 -23.80 19.77 -33.79
CA CYS A 278 -22.75 18.77 -33.98
C CYS A 278 -21.42 19.32 -33.43
N VAL A 279 -20.42 18.46 -33.36
CA VAL A 279 -19.03 18.88 -33.21
C VAL A 279 -18.36 18.72 -34.57
N VAL A 280 -17.76 19.79 -35.06
CA VAL A 280 -16.95 19.78 -36.28
C VAL A 280 -15.50 19.64 -35.84
N GLU A 281 -14.85 18.56 -36.25
CA GLU A 281 -13.45 18.33 -35.93
C GLU A 281 -12.55 19.34 -36.65
N TYR A 282 -11.41 19.65 -36.06
CA TYR A 282 -10.47 20.63 -36.62
C TYR A 282 -9.92 20.21 -38.00
N SER A 283 -9.95 18.92 -38.33
CA SER A 283 -9.57 18.39 -39.65
C SER A 283 -10.61 18.64 -40.73
N GLU A 284 -11.86 18.95 -40.35
CA GLU A 284 -12.96 19.23 -41.27
C GLU A 284 -13.09 20.73 -41.60
N LEU A 285 -12.48 21.60 -40.79
CA LEU A 285 -12.45 23.04 -41.04
C LEU A 285 -11.32 23.39 -42.00
N ASP A 286 -11.66 24.00 -43.13
CA ASP A 286 -10.66 24.64 -43.98
C ASP A 286 -10.08 25.89 -43.29
N ARG A 287 -8.99 26.41 -43.86
CA ARG A 287 -8.28 27.55 -43.29
C ARG A 287 -9.17 28.79 -43.19
N ALA A 288 -10.02 29.04 -44.20
CA ALA A 288 -10.88 30.22 -44.24
C ALA A 288 -11.95 30.16 -43.14
N ALA A 289 -12.59 29.01 -42.96
CA ALA A 289 -13.54 28.78 -41.89
C ALA A 289 -12.89 28.87 -40.50
N SER A 290 -11.67 28.32 -40.35
CA SER A 290 -10.95 28.35 -39.07
C SER A 290 -10.53 29.77 -38.64
N GLU A 291 -10.24 30.65 -39.61
CA GLU A 291 -9.82 32.04 -39.41
C GLU A 291 -11.01 33.03 -39.43
N GLN A 292 -12.23 32.54 -39.66
CA GLN A 292 -13.43 33.38 -39.72
C GLN A 292 -13.69 34.03 -38.36
N VAL A 293 -13.92 35.34 -38.35
CA VAL A 293 -14.21 36.15 -37.17
C VAL A 293 -15.60 36.76 -37.30
N ASP A 294 -16.36 36.73 -36.22
CA ASP A 294 -17.61 37.48 -36.11
C ASP A 294 -17.29 38.98 -35.96
N PRO A 295 -17.72 39.83 -36.91
CA PRO A 295 -17.42 41.27 -36.88
C PRO A 295 -18.00 42.00 -35.66
N SER A 296 -19.05 41.47 -35.03
CA SER A 296 -19.72 42.11 -33.90
C SER A 296 -19.00 41.87 -32.57
N THR A 297 -18.37 40.70 -32.41
CA THR A 297 -17.69 40.29 -31.18
C THR A 297 -16.18 40.31 -31.29
N GLY A 298 -15.62 40.30 -32.51
CA GLY A 298 -14.19 40.16 -32.77
C GLY A 298 -13.64 38.76 -32.44
N LYS A 299 -14.51 37.80 -32.11
CA LYS A 299 -14.18 36.42 -31.75
C LYS A 299 -14.29 35.49 -32.96
N LEU A 300 -13.57 34.36 -32.94
CA LEU A 300 -13.66 33.34 -34.01
C LEU A 300 -15.09 32.81 -34.14
N SER A 301 -15.67 32.81 -35.34
CA SER A 301 -17.03 32.31 -35.57
C SER A 301 -17.16 30.82 -35.25
N PHE A 302 -16.14 30.04 -35.58
CA PHE A 302 -15.98 28.63 -35.18
C PHE A 302 -15.06 28.53 -33.95
N GLY A 303 -15.47 29.18 -32.86
CA GLY A 303 -14.66 29.33 -31.66
C GLY A 303 -15.09 28.53 -30.44
N ALA A 304 -16.31 27.97 -30.42
CA ALA A 304 -16.86 27.23 -29.28
C ALA A 304 -16.21 25.85 -29.13
N ALA A 305 -15.06 25.75 -28.47
CA ALA A 305 -14.30 24.52 -28.32
C ALA A 305 -15.00 23.54 -27.37
N ASN A 306 -15.26 22.32 -27.86
CA ASN A 306 -15.78 21.24 -27.04
C ASN A 306 -14.67 20.69 -26.12
N ILE A 307 -14.79 20.95 -24.83
CA ILE A 307 -13.84 20.47 -23.80
C ILE A 307 -14.23 19.13 -23.19
N CYS A 308 -15.15 18.39 -23.83
CA CYS A 308 -15.70 17.13 -23.35
C CYS A 308 -16.36 17.26 -21.96
N ASN A 309 -17.13 18.34 -21.76
CA ASN A 309 -17.91 18.60 -20.56
C ASN A 309 -19.38 18.77 -20.94
N HIS A 310 -20.21 17.84 -20.50
CA HIS A 310 -21.56 17.62 -21.01
C HIS A 310 -22.59 17.47 -19.90
N PHE A 311 -23.82 17.85 -20.21
CA PHE A 311 -25.00 17.63 -19.40
C PHE A 311 -25.98 16.75 -20.17
N TYR A 312 -26.58 15.77 -19.50
CA TYR A 312 -27.67 14.98 -20.05
C TYR A 312 -28.79 14.80 -19.04
N THR A 313 -30.04 14.87 -19.51
CA THR A 313 -31.17 14.35 -18.73
C THR A 313 -31.22 12.82 -18.84
N ILE A 314 -31.57 12.13 -17.76
CA ILE A 314 -31.72 10.66 -17.80
C ILE A 314 -32.78 10.24 -18.83
N ASP A 315 -33.86 11.01 -18.97
CA ASP A 315 -34.90 10.75 -19.98
C ASP A 315 -34.39 10.86 -21.42
N PHE A 316 -33.50 11.81 -21.72
CA PHE A 316 -32.87 11.91 -23.03
C PHE A 316 -32.00 10.69 -23.32
N LEU A 317 -31.21 10.24 -22.34
CA LEU A 317 -30.39 9.04 -22.50
C LEU A 317 -31.25 7.80 -22.76
N VAL A 318 -32.30 7.60 -21.96
CA VAL A 318 -33.13 6.38 -22.00
C VAL A 318 -34.06 6.37 -23.22
N ASN A 319 -34.73 7.48 -23.52
CA ASN A 319 -35.83 7.51 -24.49
C ASN A 319 -35.39 7.96 -25.89
N VAL A 320 -34.24 8.64 -26.00
CA VAL A 320 -33.75 9.18 -27.28
C VAL A 320 -32.42 8.53 -27.66
N VAL A 321 -31.41 8.59 -26.80
CA VAL A 321 -30.07 8.11 -27.17
C VAL A 321 -30.03 6.58 -27.32
N LEU A 322 -30.48 5.82 -26.32
CA LEU A 322 -30.41 4.36 -26.36
C LEU A 322 -31.20 3.71 -27.51
N PRO A 323 -32.45 4.13 -27.81
CA PRO A 323 -33.20 3.57 -28.95
C PRO A 323 -32.58 3.90 -30.31
N ASN A 324 -31.80 4.98 -30.39
CA ASN A 324 -31.09 5.42 -31.59
C ASN A 324 -29.58 5.07 -31.53
N SER A 325 -29.17 4.15 -30.65
CA SER A 325 -27.74 3.85 -30.37
C SER A 325 -27.02 3.02 -31.44
N SER A 326 -27.50 3.03 -32.68
CA SER A 326 -26.67 2.81 -33.86
C SER A 326 -25.70 3.99 -34.02
N LEU A 327 -24.82 4.16 -33.03
CA LEU A 327 -23.83 5.23 -32.97
C LEU A 327 -22.95 5.16 -34.22
N ALA A 328 -22.71 6.31 -34.82
CA ALA A 328 -21.75 6.43 -35.91
C ALA A 328 -20.36 6.06 -35.36
N TYR A 329 -19.76 5.03 -35.93
CA TYR A 329 -18.37 4.72 -35.67
C TYR A 329 -17.52 5.43 -36.71
N HIS A 330 -16.53 6.17 -36.25
CA HIS A 330 -15.58 6.93 -37.04
C HIS A 330 -14.32 6.10 -37.28
N VAL A 331 -13.75 6.23 -38.47
CA VAL A 331 -12.55 5.49 -38.90
C VAL A 331 -11.30 6.22 -38.40
N ALA A 332 -10.46 5.50 -37.66
CA ALA A 332 -9.17 5.99 -37.21
C ALA A 332 -8.05 5.07 -37.69
N HIS A 333 -7.21 5.57 -38.61
CA HIS A 333 -6.02 4.86 -39.05
C HIS A 333 -4.91 4.91 -38.00
N LYS A 334 -4.47 3.74 -37.50
CA LYS A 334 -3.50 3.63 -36.41
C LYS A 334 -2.42 2.59 -36.71
N LYS A 335 -1.31 2.69 -35.97
CA LYS A 335 -0.29 1.64 -35.86
C LYS A 335 -0.80 0.58 -34.88
N ILE A 336 -1.48 -0.43 -35.39
CA ILE A 336 -2.10 -1.49 -34.59
C ILE A 336 -1.09 -2.65 -34.48
N PRO A 337 -0.74 -3.11 -33.26
CA PRO A 337 0.08 -4.30 -33.08
C PRO A 337 -0.51 -5.50 -33.81
N VAL A 338 0.35 -6.25 -34.50
CA VAL A 338 -0.07 -7.38 -35.35
C VAL A 338 0.82 -8.60 -35.14
N ALA A 339 0.24 -9.78 -35.29
CA ALA A 339 0.96 -11.05 -35.28
C ALA A 339 1.82 -11.19 -36.54
N ASP A 340 3.13 -11.37 -36.37
CA ASP A 340 4.06 -11.64 -37.46
C ASP A 340 3.92 -13.09 -38.01
N SER A 341 4.81 -13.50 -38.91
CA SER A 341 4.79 -14.86 -39.48
C SER A 341 5.02 -16.00 -38.46
N THR A 342 5.65 -15.69 -37.33
CA THR A 342 5.90 -16.62 -36.22
C THR A 342 4.73 -16.66 -35.25
N GLY A 343 3.92 -15.60 -35.21
CA GLY A 343 2.82 -15.43 -34.25
C GLY A 343 3.16 -14.48 -33.10
N ALA A 344 4.38 -13.90 -33.10
CA ALA A 344 4.78 -12.90 -32.13
C ALA A 344 4.19 -11.52 -32.47
N THR A 345 3.87 -10.74 -31.44
CA THR A 345 3.35 -9.38 -31.60
C THR A 345 4.44 -8.44 -32.09
N CYS A 346 4.18 -7.70 -33.17
CA CYS A 346 5.04 -6.64 -33.66
C CYS A 346 4.25 -5.35 -33.88
N THR A 347 4.87 -4.20 -33.59
CA THR A 347 4.26 -2.88 -33.83
C THR A 347 4.71 -2.33 -35.18
N PRO A 348 3.79 -2.07 -36.12
CA PRO A 348 4.15 -1.59 -37.45
C PRO A 348 4.76 -0.20 -37.45
N SER A 349 5.67 0.06 -38.41
CA SER A 349 6.35 1.36 -38.55
C SER A 349 5.44 2.47 -39.09
N SER A 350 4.35 2.12 -39.78
CA SER A 350 3.33 3.00 -40.34
C SER A 350 1.93 2.51 -39.97
N ASN A 351 0.89 3.31 -40.22
CA ASN A 351 -0.49 2.92 -39.93
C ASN A 351 -0.82 1.61 -40.65
N SER A 352 -1.29 0.62 -39.89
CA SER A 352 -1.42 -0.78 -40.33
C SER A 352 -2.86 -1.29 -40.30
N GLY A 353 -3.77 -0.54 -39.68
CA GLY A 353 -5.16 -0.93 -39.56
C GLY A 353 -6.08 0.23 -39.18
N ILE A 354 -7.36 -0.11 -39.15
CA ILE A 354 -8.50 0.72 -38.82
C ILE A 354 -8.95 0.37 -37.40
N LYS A 355 -9.01 1.40 -36.56
CA LYS A 355 -9.74 1.39 -35.30
C LYS A 355 -11.07 2.12 -35.53
N LEU A 356 -12.15 1.58 -34.98
CA LEU A 356 -13.46 2.23 -34.98
C LEU A 356 -13.71 2.89 -33.61
N GLU A 357 -14.09 4.16 -33.62
CA GLU A 357 -14.36 4.96 -32.40
C GLU A 357 -15.70 5.67 -32.51
N SER A 358 -16.48 5.67 -31.45
CA SER A 358 -17.67 6.52 -31.30
C SER A 358 -17.35 7.71 -30.41
N PHE A 359 -17.95 8.86 -30.68
CA PHE A 359 -17.76 10.06 -29.89
C PHE A 359 -18.98 10.37 -29.03
N ILE A 360 -18.72 10.85 -27.81
CA ILE A 360 -19.79 11.23 -26.87
C ILE A 360 -20.70 12.33 -27.42
N PHE A 361 -20.19 13.17 -28.33
CA PHE A 361 -20.99 14.24 -28.93
C PHE A 361 -21.79 13.81 -30.18
N ASP A 362 -21.68 12.56 -30.64
CA ASP A 362 -22.45 12.05 -31.79
C ASP A 362 -23.97 12.08 -31.54
N VAL A 363 -24.39 12.27 -30.29
CA VAL A 363 -25.80 12.39 -29.90
C VAL A 363 -26.35 13.81 -29.99
N PHE A 364 -25.51 14.83 -30.20
CA PHE A 364 -25.96 16.23 -30.27
C PHE A 364 -27.06 16.46 -31.32
N PRO A 365 -27.01 15.84 -32.52
CA PRO A 365 -28.10 15.98 -33.49
C PRO A 365 -29.45 15.41 -33.04
N LEU A 366 -29.46 14.52 -32.04
CA LEU A 366 -30.69 13.91 -31.51
C LEU A 366 -31.39 14.82 -30.49
N SER A 367 -30.69 15.83 -29.97
CA SER A 367 -31.22 16.78 -29.00
C SER A 367 -32.19 17.75 -29.68
N THR A 368 -33.34 17.98 -29.03
CA THR A 368 -34.32 18.98 -29.48
C THR A 368 -34.17 20.30 -28.73
N ARG A 369 -33.51 20.27 -27.57
CA ARG A 369 -33.31 21.41 -26.68
C ARG A 369 -31.86 21.41 -26.19
N MET A 370 -30.92 21.57 -27.12
CA MET A 370 -29.51 21.64 -26.77
C MET A 370 -29.17 23.02 -26.19
N ALA A 371 -28.34 23.05 -25.14
CA ALA A 371 -27.80 24.28 -24.57
C ALA A 371 -26.27 24.31 -24.62
N VAL A 372 -25.69 25.48 -24.89
CA VAL A 372 -24.23 25.66 -24.99
C VAL A 372 -23.82 26.83 -24.11
N LEU A 373 -22.99 26.56 -23.09
CA LEU A 373 -22.49 27.56 -22.16
C LEU A 373 -21.01 27.83 -22.41
N SER A 374 -20.67 29.09 -22.73
CA SER A 374 -19.28 29.51 -22.87
C SER A 374 -18.73 30.01 -21.54
N VAL A 375 -17.61 29.43 -21.09
CA VAL A 375 -16.98 29.75 -19.81
C VAL A 375 -15.52 30.25 -19.98
N PRO A 376 -14.96 30.96 -18.98
CA PRO A 376 -13.56 31.37 -19.02
C PRO A 376 -12.62 30.18 -19.06
N ARG A 377 -11.60 30.23 -19.93
CA ARG A 377 -10.64 29.12 -20.09
C ARG A 377 -9.75 28.91 -18.88
N ASP A 378 -9.26 30.02 -18.34
CA ASP A 378 -8.28 30.10 -17.24
C ASP A 378 -8.77 29.49 -15.92
N THR A 379 -10.09 29.36 -15.74
CA THR A 379 -10.70 28.80 -14.51
C THR A 379 -11.45 27.49 -14.73
N GLU A 380 -11.52 26.98 -15.97
CA GLU A 380 -12.36 25.82 -16.31
C GLU A 380 -11.65 24.77 -17.16
N PHE A 381 -10.51 25.08 -17.78
CA PHE A 381 -9.86 24.18 -18.74
C PHE A 381 -8.34 24.14 -18.66
N ALA A 382 -7.84 23.20 -17.85
CA ALA A 382 -6.42 22.84 -17.70
C ALA A 382 -6.22 21.35 -17.98
N PRO A 383 -6.22 20.92 -19.25
CA PRO A 383 -6.08 19.51 -19.59
C PRO A 383 -4.63 18.99 -19.39
N VAL A 384 -4.48 17.72 -19.05
CA VAL A 384 -3.20 17.05 -18.79
C VAL A 384 -3.00 15.95 -19.84
N LYS A 385 -2.42 16.33 -20.98
CA LYS A 385 -2.27 15.50 -22.17
C LYS A 385 -0.80 15.25 -22.54
N ASN A 386 0.06 16.21 -22.26
CA ASN A 386 1.48 16.21 -22.60
C ASN A 386 2.34 15.84 -21.39
N ALA A 387 3.54 15.31 -21.63
CA ALA A 387 4.50 15.02 -20.55
C ALA A 387 4.94 16.28 -19.80
N PRO A 388 5.44 16.15 -18.55
CA PRO A 388 6.11 17.24 -17.83
C PRO A 388 7.20 17.92 -18.68
N GLY A 389 7.41 19.21 -18.42
CA GLY A 389 8.31 20.11 -19.14
C GLY A 389 7.74 20.70 -20.43
N LYS A 390 6.48 20.37 -20.79
CA LYS A 390 5.78 21.01 -21.92
C LYS A 390 5.05 22.27 -21.46
N PRO A 391 5.07 23.35 -22.26
CA PRO A 391 4.54 24.64 -21.84
C PRO A 391 3.01 24.67 -21.69
N LEU A 392 2.30 23.72 -22.30
CA LEU A 392 0.84 23.68 -22.35
C LEU A 392 0.32 22.25 -22.27
N ASP A 393 -0.93 22.10 -21.83
CA ASP A 393 -1.65 20.85 -21.54
C ASP A 393 -0.77 19.81 -20.84
N SER A 394 0.08 20.24 -19.92
CA SER A 394 1.00 19.42 -19.15
C SER A 394 0.65 19.49 -17.66
N PRO A 395 1.19 18.59 -16.84
CA PRO A 395 1.10 18.72 -15.39
C PRO A 395 1.57 20.09 -14.88
N ASP A 396 2.63 20.63 -15.48
CA ASP A 396 3.20 21.93 -15.09
C ASP A 396 2.26 23.10 -15.42
N SER A 397 1.67 23.11 -16.62
CA SER A 397 0.72 24.15 -16.99
C SER A 397 -0.56 24.06 -16.15
N ALA A 398 -1.04 22.84 -15.88
CA ALA A 398 -2.21 22.64 -15.02
C ALA A 398 -1.97 23.11 -13.57
N ARG A 399 -0.79 22.79 -13.02
CA ARG A 399 -0.38 23.24 -11.69
C ARG A 399 -0.25 24.76 -11.61
N LEU A 400 0.26 25.41 -12.65
CA LEU A 400 0.33 26.87 -12.74
C LEU A 400 -1.08 27.48 -12.75
N MET A 401 -2.00 26.97 -13.57
CA MET A 401 -3.36 27.49 -13.64
C MET A 401 -4.13 27.32 -12.32
N LEU A 402 -3.96 26.19 -11.62
CA LEU A 402 -4.53 25.98 -10.27
C LEU A 402 -3.96 26.96 -9.22
N ASN A 403 -2.68 27.28 -9.34
CA ASN A 403 -2.03 28.28 -8.49
C ASN A 403 -2.60 29.69 -8.77
N ASP A 404 -2.72 30.06 -10.04
CA ASP A 404 -3.28 31.35 -10.44
C ASP A 404 -4.76 31.49 -10.03
N GLU A 405 -5.55 30.42 -10.14
CA GLU A 405 -6.94 30.36 -9.63
C GLU A 405 -6.96 30.59 -8.11
N SER A 406 -6.13 29.85 -7.36
CA SER A 406 -6.03 29.99 -5.90
C SER A 406 -5.61 31.40 -5.49
N LYS A 407 -4.68 32.01 -6.23
CA LYS A 407 -4.24 33.39 -6.02
C LYS A 407 -5.39 34.36 -6.25
N ALA A 408 -6.11 34.23 -7.36
CA ALA A 408 -7.25 35.09 -7.69
C ALA A 408 -8.37 35.00 -6.64
N TRP A 409 -8.60 33.81 -6.08
CA TRP A 409 -9.56 33.61 -4.99
C TRP A 409 -9.13 34.34 -3.70
N LEU A 410 -7.86 34.25 -3.31
CA LEU A 410 -7.35 34.98 -2.13
C LEU A 410 -7.39 36.50 -2.33
N VAL A 411 -7.12 37.00 -3.54
CA VAL A 411 -7.26 38.42 -3.86
C VAL A 411 -8.72 38.88 -3.73
N SER A 412 -9.64 38.09 -4.27
CA SER A 412 -11.08 38.38 -4.18
C SER A 412 -11.56 38.39 -2.73
N ALA A 413 -11.12 37.42 -1.92
CA ALA A 413 -11.44 37.36 -0.49
C ALA A 413 -10.80 38.50 0.31
N ALA A 414 -9.59 38.95 -0.04
CA ALA A 414 -8.94 40.11 0.57
C ALA A 414 -9.72 41.40 0.30
N ALA A 415 -10.20 41.59 -0.93
CA ALA A 415 -11.02 42.74 -1.31
C ALA A 415 -12.36 42.83 -0.54
N LEU A 416 -12.84 41.72 0.03
CA LEU A 416 -14.05 41.71 0.87
C LEU A 416 -13.81 42.19 2.31
N ILE A 417 -12.56 42.17 2.80
CA ILE A 417 -12.25 42.45 4.20
C ILE A 417 -11.29 43.64 4.42
N MET A 418 -10.65 44.14 3.37
CA MET A 418 -9.74 45.28 3.42
C MET A 418 -10.46 46.57 3.02
N GLU A 419 -10.02 47.71 3.56
CA GLU A 419 -10.74 48.98 3.41
C GLU A 419 -10.38 49.73 2.11
N SER A 420 -9.25 49.40 1.47
CA SER A 420 -8.78 50.07 0.27
C SER A 420 -8.09 49.14 -0.74
N SER A 421 -8.02 49.55 -2.00
CA SER A 421 -7.28 48.82 -3.05
C SER A 421 -5.77 48.80 -2.79
N GLU A 422 -5.21 49.84 -2.17
CA GLU A 422 -3.80 49.92 -1.81
C GLU A 422 -3.42 48.86 -0.76
N GLU A 423 -4.32 48.55 0.19
CA GLU A 423 -4.12 47.47 1.16
C GLU A 423 -4.12 46.09 0.50
N VAL A 424 -5.01 45.87 -0.47
CA VAL A 424 -5.06 44.62 -1.24
C VAL A 424 -3.80 44.45 -2.08
N GLU A 425 -3.36 45.50 -2.78
CA GLU A 425 -2.12 45.49 -3.56
C GLU A 425 -0.89 45.19 -2.68
N SER A 426 -0.82 45.83 -1.51
CA SER A 426 0.23 45.56 -0.52
C SER A 426 0.21 44.10 -0.05
N PHE A 427 -0.97 43.55 0.28
CA PHE A 427 -1.12 42.14 0.65
C PHE A 427 -0.65 41.20 -0.47
N VAL A 428 -1.04 41.47 -1.71
CA VAL A 428 -0.60 40.68 -2.87
C VAL A 428 0.92 40.71 -2.99
N HIS A 429 1.52 41.89 -2.96
CA HIS A 429 2.96 42.04 -3.13
C HIS A 429 3.76 41.44 -1.97
N GLU A 430 3.29 41.60 -0.74
CA GLU A 430 4.00 41.16 0.45
C GLU A 430 3.81 39.68 0.76
N LYS A 431 2.67 39.09 0.41
CA LYS A 431 2.29 37.72 0.78
C LYS A 431 2.19 36.78 -0.42
N LEU A 432 1.42 37.14 -1.45
CA LEU A 432 1.08 36.21 -2.53
C LEU A 432 2.16 36.15 -3.62
N ASP A 433 2.72 37.29 -4.04
CA ASP A 433 3.77 37.36 -5.09
C ASP A 433 5.09 36.70 -4.67
N LYS A 434 5.32 36.56 -3.36
CA LYS A 434 6.50 35.90 -2.81
C LYS A 434 6.34 34.38 -2.69
N ALA A 435 5.12 33.87 -2.77
CA ALA A 435 4.86 32.44 -2.73
C ALA A 435 5.21 31.82 -4.09
N LYS A 436 5.97 30.72 -4.08
CA LYS A 436 6.26 29.93 -5.27
C LYS A 436 5.05 29.08 -5.69
N HIS A 437 4.28 28.62 -4.70
CA HIS A 437 3.08 27.81 -4.91
C HIS A 437 1.97 28.27 -3.97
N ILE A 438 0.77 28.43 -4.51
CA ILE A 438 -0.47 28.62 -3.76
C ILE A 438 -1.40 27.48 -4.10
N GLU A 439 -1.87 26.77 -3.08
CA GLU A 439 -2.81 25.67 -3.25
C GLU A 439 -3.96 25.79 -2.24
N ILE A 440 -5.19 25.77 -2.73
CA ILE A 440 -6.41 25.70 -1.90
C ILE A 440 -7.09 24.37 -2.20
N SER A 441 -7.24 23.51 -1.19
CA SER A 441 -7.99 22.26 -1.33
C SER A 441 -9.46 22.55 -1.65
N PRO A 442 -10.10 21.76 -2.54
CA PRO A 442 -11.53 21.86 -2.79
C PRO A 442 -12.39 21.75 -1.52
N LEU A 443 -11.92 21.05 -0.48
CA LEU A 443 -12.62 20.92 0.80
C LEU A 443 -12.58 22.21 1.66
N VAL A 444 -11.69 23.14 1.34
CA VAL A 444 -11.69 24.49 1.93
C VAL A 444 -12.67 25.38 1.16
N SER A 445 -12.60 25.34 -0.16
CA SER A 445 -13.40 26.17 -1.04
C SER A 445 -13.59 25.49 -2.40
N TYR A 446 -14.83 25.40 -2.86
CA TYR A 446 -15.17 24.78 -4.15
C TYR A 446 -14.92 25.74 -5.32
N ASN A 447 -15.23 27.02 -5.15
CA ASN A 447 -15.16 28.05 -6.19
C ASN A 447 -14.78 29.44 -5.61
N GLY A 448 -13.93 29.47 -4.59
CA GLY A 448 -13.40 30.68 -3.97
C GLY A 448 -14.23 31.26 -2.81
N GLU A 449 -15.34 30.63 -2.44
CA GLU A 449 -16.14 31.04 -1.29
C GLU A 449 -15.45 30.75 0.07
N GLY A 450 -15.68 31.62 1.07
CA GLY A 450 -15.33 31.36 2.47
C GLY A 450 -13.85 31.55 2.87
N LEU A 451 -13.05 32.22 2.04
CA LEU A 451 -11.60 32.36 2.22
C LEU A 451 -11.17 33.57 3.06
N GLU A 452 -12.09 34.37 3.59
CA GLU A 452 -11.79 35.57 4.38
C GLU A 452 -10.98 35.23 5.65
N ALA A 453 -11.23 34.06 6.25
CA ALA A 453 -10.46 33.57 7.40
C ALA A 453 -9.01 33.23 7.02
N CYS A 454 -8.82 32.60 5.86
CA CYS A 454 -7.50 32.27 5.31
C CYS A 454 -6.67 33.54 5.04
N VAL A 455 -7.29 34.58 4.48
CA VAL A 455 -6.63 35.88 4.26
C VAL A 455 -6.21 36.50 5.60
N LYS A 456 -7.10 36.52 6.60
CA LYS A 456 -6.79 37.03 7.96
C LYS A 456 -5.63 36.28 8.62
N GLU A 457 -5.48 34.99 8.34
CA GLU A 457 -4.37 34.19 8.83
C GLU A 457 -3.04 34.58 8.16
N LEU A 458 -3.02 34.73 6.84
CA LEU A 458 -1.83 35.16 6.08
C LEU A 458 -1.34 36.56 6.48
N MET A 459 -2.27 37.44 6.85
CA MET A 459 -1.94 38.78 7.35
C MET A 459 -1.10 38.72 8.64
N LYS A 460 -1.34 37.74 9.52
CA LYS A 460 -0.63 37.59 10.80
C LYS A 460 0.74 36.92 10.67
N GLY A 461 0.93 36.09 9.64
CA GLY A 461 2.15 35.30 9.44
C GLY A 461 3.26 36.02 8.68
N VAL A 462 4.46 35.44 8.66
CA VAL A 462 5.52 35.84 7.73
C VAL A 462 5.21 35.35 6.31
N PRO A 463 5.72 36.00 5.25
CA PRO A 463 5.56 35.50 3.88
C PRO A 463 6.07 34.06 3.77
N LEU A 464 5.27 33.18 3.16
CA LEU A 464 5.58 31.77 3.01
C LEU A 464 6.03 31.50 1.58
N GLU A 465 7.00 30.60 1.43
CA GLU A 465 7.44 30.11 0.11
C GLU A 465 6.37 29.23 -0.55
N VAL A 466 5.57 28.54 0.25
CA VAL A 466 4.41 27.74 -0.19
C VAL A 466 3.22 28.10 0.69
N ILE A 467 2.13 28.54 0.07
CA ILE A 467 0.85 28.78 0.74
C ILE A 467 -0.05 27.61 0.43
N ARG A 468 -0.48 26.88 1.46
CA ARG A 468 -1.39 25.74 1.31
C ARG A 468 -2.50 25.86 2.34
N PHE A 469 -3.74 25.90 1.85
CA PHE A 469 -4.92 25.77 2.68
C PHE A 469 -5.53 24.40 2.47
N GLU A 470 -5.49 23.60 3.53
CA GLU A 470 -6.20 22.35 3.59
C GLU A 470 -7.28 22.43 4.65
N SER A 471 -8.38 21.74 4.36
CA SER A 471 -9.32 21.45 5.41
C SER A 471 -8.66 20.39 6.29
N PRO A 472 -8.59 20.56 7.63
CA PRO A 472 -8.26 19.44 8.52
C PRO A 472 -9.25 18.28 8.37
N ASN A 473 -10.34 18.49 7.60
CA ASN A 473 -11.37 17.53 7.26
C ASN A 473 -11.09 16.67 6.02
N THR A 474 -9.85 16.51 5.54
CA THR A 474 -9.53 15.53 4.47
C THR A 474 -9.88 14.09 4.83
N MET A 475 -10.19 13.79 6.10
CA MET A 475 -10.79 12.54 6.57
C MET A 475 -11.95 12.74 7.58
N ALA A 476 -12.49 13.96 7.70
CA ALA A 476 -13.61 14.23 8.60
C ALA A 476 -14.94 14.19 7.84
N ASN A 477 -15.40 12.97 7.52
CA ASN A 477 -16.84 12.75 7.54
C ASN A 477 -17.33 12.99 8.97
N VAL A 478 -18.19 13.99 9.10
CA VAL A 478 -18.87 14.36 10.34
C VAL A 478 -19.77 13.18 10.74
N TYR A 479 -19.26 12.37 11.67
CA TYR A 479 -19.96 11.52 12.65
C TYR A 479 -21.09 10.62 12.13
N SER A 480 -20.70 9.48 11.55
CA SER A 480 -21.26 8.21 12.01
C SER A 480 -20.18 7.13 11.91
N ILE A 481 -19.91 6.42 13.01
CA ILE A 481 -19.28 5.10 12.91
C ILE A 481 -20.12 4.35 11.86
N PRO A 482 -19.52 3.83 10.77
CA PRO A 482 -20.27 3.19 9.70
C PRO A 482 -21.29 2.21 10.26
N ALA A 483 -22.53 2.26 9.79
CA ALA A 483 -23.62 1.45 10.35
C ALA A 483 -23.28 -0.06 10.36
N SER A 484 -22.50 -0.52 9.37
CA SER A 484 -21.94 -1.88 9.32
C SER A 484 -21.01 -2.18 10.49
N ILE A 485 -20.07 -1.28 10.80
CA ILE A 485 -19.13 -1.42 11.94
C ILE A 485 -19.88 -1.33 13.26
N ARG A 486 -20.79 -0.35 13.43
CA ARG A 486 -21.64 -0.26 14.62
C ARG A 486 -22.39 -1.56 14.86
N ARG A 487 -23.03 -2.11 13.82
CA ARG A 487 -23.78 -3.35 13.90
C ARG A 487 -22.88 -4.54 14.24
N ALA A 488 -21.76 -4.72 13.55
CA ALA A 488 -20.84 -5.82 13.80
C ALA A 488 -20.32 -5.83 15.24
N PHE A 489 -19.94 -4.66 15.77
CA PHE A 489 -19.46 -4.53 17.14
C PHE A 489 -20.61 -4.64 18.14
N ALA A 490 -21.81 -4.15 17.83
CA ALA A 490 -22.98 -4.34 18.70
C ALA A 490 -23.41 -5.81 18.79
N ASP A 491 -23.45 -6.52 17.66
CA ASP A 491 -23.79 -7.94 17.58
C ASP A 491 -22.78 -8.80 18.37
N ALA A 492 -21.51 -8.38 18.40
CA ALA A 492 -20.45 -8.98 19.23
C ALA A 492 -20.41 -8.47 20.68
N GLY A 493 -21.36 -7.64 21.10
CA GLY A 493 -21.44 -7.10 22.46
C GLY A 493 -20.35 -6.07 22.81
N GLN A 494 -19.78 -5.38 21.84
CA GLN A 494 -18.70 -4.39 21.98
C GLN A 494 -19.13 -2.94 21.73
N SER A 495 -20.43 -2.62 21.84
CA SER A 495 -20.97 -1.27 21.60
C SER A 495 -20.31 -0.17 22.45
N ASP A 496 -19.81 -0.53 23.63
CA ASP A 496 -19.20 0.39 24.59
C ASP A 496 -17.95 1.12 24.03
N ILE A 497 -17.33 0.57 22.97
CA ILE A 497 -16.18 1.19 22.31
C ILE A 497 -16.52 2.56 21.70
N PHE A 498 -17.78 2.79 21.33
CA PHE A 498 -18.22 4.04 20.71
C PHE A 498 -18.71 5.09 21.72
N ARG A 499 -18.72 4.78 23.02
CA ARG A 499 -19.36 5.62 24.05
C ARG A 499 -18.89 7.08 24.10
N PHE A 500 -17.62 7.35 23.80
CA PHE A 500 -17.08 8.72 23.78
C PHE A 500 -17.31 9.44 22.46
N VAL A 501 -17.38 8.69 21.36
CA VAL A 501 -17.82 9.19 20.06
C VAL A 501 -19.29 9.63 20.17
N ASP A 502 -20.14 8.77 20.72
CA ASP A 502 -21.58 9.02 20.88
C ASP A 502 -21.86 10.15 21.88
N ALA A 503 -20.99 10.34 22.87
CA ALA A 503 -21.08 11.44 23.83
C ALA A 503 -20.47 12.77 23.32
N GLY A 504 -19.97 12.82 22.08
CA GLY A 504 -19.34 14.03 21.52
C GLY A 504 -18.06 14.46 22.23
N LYS A 505 -17.34 13.51 22.85
CA LYS A 505 -16.14 13.76 23.67
C LYS A 505 -14.82 13.61 22.93
N VAL A 506 -14.87 13.27 21.64
CA VAL A 506 -13.70 13.11 20.77
C VAL A 506 -13.91 13.90 19.49
N THR A 507 -12.81 14.28 18.84
CA THR A 507 -12.88 14.98 17.55
C THR A 507 -13.34 14.04 16.43
N ALA A 508 -13.64 14.59 15.26
CA ALA A 508 -13.99 13.77 14.09
C ALA A 508 -12.79 12.92 13.62
N GLN A 509 -11.58 13.49 13.67
CA GLN A 509 -10.34 12.80 13.36
C GLN A 509 -10.13 11.60 14.29
N ASP A 510 -10.29 11.83 15.60
CA ASP A 510 -10.25 10.79 16.62
C ASP A 510 -11.25 9.63 16.36
N ALA A 511 -12.48 9.96 15.95
CA ALA A 511 -13.49 8.95 15.64
C ALA A 511 -13.15 8.16 14.37
N CYS A 512 -12.56 8.80 13.36
CA CYS A 512 -12.07 8.15 12.15
C CYS A 512 -10.90 7.21 12.45
N GLU A 513 -9.91 7.65 13.23
CA GLU A 513 -8.80 6.82 13.70
C GLU A 513 -9.28 5.59 14.48
N LEU A 514 -10.31 5.76 15.31
CA LEU A 514 -10.95 4.63 15.99
C LEU A 514 -11.58 3.67 14.97
N VAL A 515 -12.33 4.16 13.99
CA VAL A 515 -12.97 3.33 12.96
C VAL A 515 -11.94 2.53 12.16
N GLU A 516 -10.89 3.18 11.68
CA GLU A 516 -9.84 2.50 10.90
C GLU A 516 -9.11 1.44 11.74
N CYS A 517 -8.85 1.74 13.01
CA CYS A 517 -8.33 0.77 13.96
C CYS A 517 -9.26 -0.44 14.16
N LEU A 518 -10.58 -0.25 14.08
CA LEU A 518 -11.55 -1.33 14.27
C LEU A 518 -11.81 -2.16 13.00
N ARG A 519 -11.58 -1.63 11.80
CA ARG A 519 -11.83 -2.33 10.52
C ARG A 519 -11.01 -3.59 10.32
N VAL A 520 -9.80 -3.63 10.88
CA VAL A 520 -8.89 -4.77 10.75
C VAL A 520 -9.33 -5.97 11.60
N TYR A 521 -10.34 -5.78 12.46
CA TYR A 521 -10.82 -6.79 13.39
C TYR A 521 -12.21 -7.31 13.00
N ASP A 522 -12.36 -8.64 13.02
CA ASP A 522 -13.66 -9.27 13.10
C ASP A 522 -14.04 -9.44 14.59
N PRO A 523 -14.97 -8.64 15.13
CA PRO A 523 -15.30 -8.65 16.55
C PRO A 523 -15.95 -9.98 16.99
N SER A 524 -16.58 -10.73 16.07
CA SER A 524 -17.14 -12.05 16.39
C SER A 524 -16.05 -13.09 16.55
N GLN A 525 -15.04 -13.06 15.66
CA GLN A 525 -13.85 -13.92 15.79
C GLN A 525 -13.07 -13.59 17.07
N LEU A 526 -12.91 -12.32 17.41
CA LEU A 526 -12.21 -11.91 18.63
C LEU A 526 -12.97 -12.27 19.91
N ALA A 527 -14.30 -12.15 19.92
CA ALA A 527 -15.12 -12.61 21.04
C ALA A 527 -14.98 -14.12 21.24
N SER A 528 -15.09 -14.90 20.16
CA SER A 528 -14.89 -16.35 20.21
C SER A 528 -13.47 -16.73 20.64
N LEU A 529 -12.46 -15.98 20.16
CA LEU A 529 -11.07 -16.17 20.56
C LEU A 529 -10.89 -15.94 22.07
N PHE A 530 -11.42 -14.84 22.59
CA PHE A 530 -11.35 -14.53 24.02
C PHE A 530 -12.02 -15.62 24.86
N GLU A 531 -13.22 -16.06 24.51
CA GLU A 531 -13.93 -17.13 25.21
C GLU A 531 -13.14 -18.44 25.21
N ARG A 532 -12.60 -18.85 24.06
CA ARG A 532 -11.78 -20.07 23.96
C ARG A 532 -10.53 -19.97 24.82
N SER A 533 -9.82 -18.85 24.78
CA SER A 533 -8.61 -18.61 25.59
C SER A 533 -8.90 -18.66 27.09
N ILE A 534 -9.97 -18.02 27.55
CA ILE A 534 -10.36 -18.05 28.97
C ILE A 534 -10.80 -19.45 29.41
N ASN A 535 -11.53 -20.16 28.57
CA ASN A 535 -11.93 -21.54 28.86
C ASN A 535 -10.72 -22.47 28.92
N ALA A 536 -9.75 -22.30 28.01
CA ALA A 536 -8.50 -23.06 28.02
C ALA A 536 -7.66 -22.75 29.28
N ASP A 537 -7.49 -21.48 29.64
CA ASP A 537 -6.77 -21.05 30.84
C ASP A 537 -7.40 -21.63 32.13
N ASN A 538 -8.73 -21.60 32.23
CA ASN A 538 -9.46 -22.21 33.35
C ASN A 538 -9.37 -23.74 33.37
N ALA A 539 -9.39 -24.39 32.20
CA ALA A 539 -9.23 -25.83 32.09
C ALA A 539 -7.83 -26.28 32.51
N MET A 540 -6.78 -25.52 32.11
CA MET A 540 -5.41 -25.75 32.56
C MET A 540 -5.24 -25.56 34.06
N ALA A 541 -5.93 -24.59 34.67
CA ALA A 541 -5.93 -24.43 36.13
C ALA A 541 -6.57 -25.60 36.88
N GLY A 542 -7.38 -26.44 36.21
CA GLY A 542 -8.04 -27.61 36.77
C GLY A 542 -7.48 -28.98 36.32
N ALA A 543 -6.60 -29.01 35.31
CA ALA A 543 -6.01 -30.23 34.77
C ALA A 543 -4.68 -30.55 35.49
N VAL A 544 -4.48 -31.82 35.84
CA VAL A 544 -3.17 -32.32 36.28
C VAL A 544 -2.45 -32.83 35.04
N ASP A 545 -1.88 -31.92 34.25
CA ASP A 545 -1.02 -32.32 33.14
C ASP A 545 0.24 -33.01 33.67
N GLU A 546 0.64 -34.12 33.04
CA GLU A 546 1.89 -34.79 33.39
C GLU A 546 3.05 -34.03 32.72
N ILE A 547 3.68 -33.16 33.51
CA ILE A 547 4.91 -32.46 33.13
C ILE A 547 6.11 -33.30 33.58
N ALA A 548 6.95 -33.68 32.63
CA ALA A 548 8.16 -34.46 32.86
C ALA A 548 9.40 -33.69 32.38
N PRO A 549 10.54 -33.78 33.11
CA PRO A 549 11.80 -33.24 32.63
C PRO A 549 12.27 -33.98 31.36
N LEU A 550 13.22 -33.39 30.64
CA LEU A 550 13.83 -34.07 29.50
C LEU A 550 14.65 -35.28 29.98
N GLU A 551 14.53 -36.40 29.27
CA GLU A 551 15.33 -37.61 29.51
C GLU A 551 16.82 -37.36 29.23
N ASP A 552 17.69 -38.12 29.91
CA ASP A 552 19.13 -38.07 29.67
C ASP A 552 19.48 -38.34 28.20
N GLY A 553 20.39 -37.52 27.65
CA GLY A 553 20.82 -37.62 26.25
C GLY A 553 19.91 -36.93 25.23
N VAL A 554 18.75 -36.39 25.63
CA VAL A 554 17.92 -35.55 24.74
C VAL A 554 18.59 -34.20 24.45
N VAL A 555 19.22 -33.60 25.47
CA VAL A 555 19.96 -32.36 25.32
C VAL A 555 21.41 -32.67 24.96
N GLN A 556 21.81 -32.28 23.75
CA GLN A 556 23.22 -32.36 23.36
C GLN A 556 23.97 -31.14 23.94
N GLN A 557 24.83 -31.34 24.94
CA GLN A 557 25.63 -30.24 25.50
C GLN A 557 26.85 -29.97 24.62
N LEU A 558 26.97 -28.76 24.07
CA LEU A 558 28.05 -28.40 23.15
C LEU A 558 29.43 -28.51 23.82
N SER A 559 29.60 -28.15 25.08
CA SER A 559 30.90 -28.29 25.78
C SER A 559 31.37 -29.74 25.91
N GLN A 560 30.46 -30.71 25.89
CA GLN A 560 30.77 -32.15 25.99
C GLN A 560 31.02 -32.82 24.63
N VAL A 561 30.76 -32.12 23.53
CA VAL A 561 31.01 -32.62 22.17
C VAL A 561 32.50 -32.52 21.84
N ASP A 562 33.06 -33.57 21.26
CA ASP A 562 34.46 -33.59 20.84
C ASP A 562 34.73 -32.59 19.70
N HIS A 563 35.99 -32.15 19.59
CA HIS A 563 36.36 -31.13 18.62
C HIS A 563 36.10 -31.55 17.17
N ARG A 564 36.23 -32.83 16.80
CA ARG A 564 36.03 -33.26 15.41
C ARG A 564 34.55 -33.14 15.02
N LEU A 565 33.65 -33.53 15.91
CA LEU A 565 32.23 -33.40 15.67
C LEU A 565 31.78 -31.93 15.64
N LYS A 566 32.33 -31.07 16.52
CA LYS A 566 32.12 -29.61 16.44
C LYS A 566 32.56 -29.03 15.11
N THR A 567 33.76 -29.39 14.63
CA THR A 567 34.25 -28.96 13.31
C THR A 567 33.37 -29.47 12.18
N LYS A 568 32.88 -30.72 12.25
CA LYS A 568 31.93 -31.27 11.27
C LYS A 568 30.66 -30.44 11.21
N TRP A 569 30.06 -30.10 12.35
CA TRP A 569 28.85 -29.27 12.36
C TRP A 569 29.13 -27.85 11.85
N LEU A 570 30.22 -27.22 12.28
CA LEU A 570 30.66 -25.92 11.74
C LEU A 570 30.78 -25.97 10.20
N ASP A 571 31.46 -26.96 9.65
CA ASP A 571 31.63 -27.13 8.20
C ASP A 571 30.29 -27.40 7.50
N THR A 572 29.42 -28.23 8.08
CA THR A 572 28.08 -28.52 7.54
C THR A 572 27.21 -27.27 7.49
N GLY A 573 27.24 -26.44 8.54
CA GLY A 573 26.49 -25.19 8.58
C GLY A 573 27.04 -24.15 7.59
N LEU A 574 28.37 -23.99 7.51
CA LEU A 574 28.98 -23.10 6.52
C LEU A 574 28.70 -23.59 5.08
N GLU A 575 28.65 -24.91 4.86
CA GLU A 575 28.28 -25.47 3.57
C GLU A 575 26.82 -25.13 3.23
N ALA A 576 25.89 -25.23 4.19
CA ALA A 576 24.51 -24.80 3.99
C ALA A 576 24.41 -23.29 3.65
N VAL A 577 25.19 -22.44 4.32
CA VAL A 577 25.31 -21.01 3.97
C VAL A 577 25.82 -20.83 2.55
N SER A 578 26.87 -21.56 2.15
CA SER A 578 27.45 -21.47 0.80
C SER A 578 26.46 -21.81 -0.32
N LYS A 579 25.47 -22.68 -0.03
CA LYS A 579 24.42 -23.12 -0.96
C LYS A 579 23.18 -22.22 -0.94
N GLY A 580 23.19 -21.13 -0.17
CA GLY A 580 22.04 -20.24 -0.01
C GLY A 580 20.89 -20.84 0.79
N MET A 581 21.15 -21.88 1.59
CA MET A 581 20.11 -22.64 2.30
C MET A 581 19.72 -22.05 3.66
N VAL A 582 20.38 -20.97 4.09
CA VAL A 582 20.23 -20.41 5.44
C VAL A 582 19.66 -19.00 5.39
N GLY A 583 18.63 -18.76 6.19
CA GLY A 583 18.13 -17.43 6.53
C GLY A 583 18.22 -17.17 8.04
N ALA A 584 18.13 -15.91 8.43
CA ALA A 584 18.03 -15.48 9.82
C ALA A 584 16.75 -14.65 10.04
N LEU A 585 16.16 -14.75 11.22
CA LEU A 585 15.00 -13.95 11.63
C LEU A 585 15.17 -13.43 13.05
N VAL A 586 15.07 -12.12 13.23
CA VAL A 586 15.09 -11.50 14.55
C VAL A 586 13.68 -11.12 15.00
N LEU A 587 13.31 -11.55 16.21
CA LEU A 587 12.09 -11.17 16.90
C LEU A 587 12.32 -9.82 17.59
N SER A 588 11.88 -8.74 16.96
CA SER A 588 12.09 -7.36 17.42
C SER A 588 10.79 -6.56 17.58
N GLY A 589 9.67 -7.22 17.88
CA GLY A 589 8.38 -6.55 18.13
C GLY A 589 8.33 -5.74 19.43
N GLY A 590 9.26 -5.98 20.37
CA GLY A 590 9.30 -5.34 21.68
C GLY A 590 9.91 -3.93 21.69
N GLN A 591 9.35 -3.06 22.54
CA GLN A 591 9.87 -1.72 22.83
C GLN A 591 10.90 -1.73 23.97
N GLY A 592 11.84 -0.78 23.96
CA GLY A 592 12.92 -0.64 24.96
C GLY A 592 12.52 -0.06 26.32
N THR A 593 11.22 0.09 26.61
CA THR A 593 10.74 0.92 27.74
C THR A 593 11.25 0.50 29.12
N ARG A 594 11.43 -0.80 29.38
CA ARG A 594 12.03 -1.30 30.64
C ARG A 594 13.48 -0.89 30.84
N LEU A 595 14.18 -0.53 29.76
CA LEU A 595 15.55 -0.03 29.76
C LEU A 595 15.62 1.48 30.00
N GLY A 596 14.47 2.17 30.08
CA GLY A 596 14.43 3.63 30.01
C GLY A 596 14.66 4.18 28.60
N PHE A 597 14.57 3.34 27.57
CA PHE A 597 14.72 3.72 26.17
C PHE A 597 13.36 3.79 25.47
N THR A 598 13.13 4.86 24.71
CA THR A 598 11.85 5.10 24.04
C THR A 598 11.74 4.40 22.68
N GLY A 599 12.86 4.00 22.07
CA GLY A 599 12.88 3.36 20.76
C GLY A 599 12.90 1.82 20.78
N PRO A 600 12.89 1.18 19.60
CA PRO A 600 13.02 -0.26 19.42
C PRO A 600 14.28 -0.79 20.11
N LYS A 601 14.16 -1.90 20.85
CA LYS A 601 15.27 -2.45 21.63
C LYS A 601 16.53 -2.70 20.80
N GLY A 602 16.40 -3.12 19.55
CA GLY A 602 17.55 -3.39 18.67
C GLY A 602 18.41 -2.15 18.36
N MET A 603 17.86 -0.94 18.52
CA MET A 603 18.60 0.33 18.35
C MET A 603 19.43 0.70 19.59
N TYR A 604 19.26 -0.01 20.70
CA TYR A 604 19.88 0.33 21.96
C TYR A 604 21.40 0.11 21.92
N ASP A 605 22.15 1.13 22.33
CA ASP A 605 23.58 1.04 22.63
C ASP A 605 23.74 0.63 24.09
N ILE A 606 24.37 -0.52 24.33
CA ILE A 606 24.63 -1.05 25.68
C ILE A 606 25.88 -0.42 26.32
N GLY A 607 26.48 0.61 25.71
CA GLY A 607 27.66 1.32 26.19
C GLY A 607 28.97 0.60 25.86
N LEU A 608 29.01 -0.18 24.79
CA LEU A 608 30.27 -0.74 24.28
C LEU A 608 31.18 0.38 23.76
N PRO A 609 32.51 0.25 23.83
CA PRO A 609 33.39 1.33 23.39
C PRO A 609 33.27 1.67 21.89
N SER A 610 32.73 0.78 21.06
CA SER A 610 32.37 1.08 19.67
C SER A 610 31.10 1.93 19.49
N GLY A 611 30.24 2.03 20.51
CA GLY A 611 28.91 2.68 20.45
C GLY A 611 27.89 1.97 19.55
N LYS A 612 28.15 0.71 19.15
CA LYS A 612 27.29 -0.02 18.20
C LYS A 612 25.99 -0.50 18.85
N SER A 613 24.91 -0.38 18.10
CA SER A 613 23.60 -0.92 18.48
C SER A 613 23.56 -2.45 18.37
N LEU A 614 22.57 -3.09 19.03
CA LEU A 614 22.35 -4.53 18.90
C LEU A 614 22.12 -4.96 17.44
N PHE A 615 21.33 -4.21 16.67
CA PHE A 615 21.10 -4.48 15.24
C PHE A 615 22.40 -4.45 14.43
N GLU A 616 23.26 -3.47 14.70
CA GLU A 616 24.54 -3.38 14.01
C GLU A 616 25.45 -4.58 14.35
N LEU A 617 25.51 -4.99 15.61
CA LEU A 617 26.27 -6.20 16.01
C LEU A 617 25.75 -7.46 15.31
N PHE A 618 24.43 -7.62 15.18
CA PHE A 618 23.82 -8.74 14.46
C PHE A 618 24.12 -8.70 12.95
N ALA A 619 24.05 -7.53 12.33
CA ALA A 619 24.40 -7.36 10.92
C ALA A 619 25.88 -7.73 10.64
N LEU A 620 26.79 -7.28 11.51
CA LEU A 620 28.22 -7.60 11.39
C LEU A 620 28.48 -9.10 11.54
N ARG A 621 27.74 -9.79 12.44
CA ARG A 621 27.80 -11.25 12.57
C ARG A 621 27.36 -11.97 11.30
N ILE A 622 26.25 -11.55 10.69
CA ILE A 622 25.78 -12.11 9.41
C ILE A 622 26.83 -11.94 8.32
N LEU A 623 27.35 -10.72 8.13
CA LEU A 623 28.40 -10.42 7.16
C LEU A 623 29.66 -11.28 7.38
N LYS A 624 30.03 -11.52 8.64
CA LYS A 624 31.16 -12.36 8.99
C LYS A 624 30.91 -13.83 8.66
N VAL A 625 29.74 -14.40 8.96
CA VAL A 625 29.39 -15.78 8.57
C VAL A 625 29.43 -15.96 7.05
N GLN A 626 28.90 -15.00 6.29
CA GLN A 626 28.98 -15.01 4.83
C GLN A 626 30.43 -15.01 4.33
N THR A 627 31.29 -14.22 4.98
CA THR A 627 32.73 -14.15 4.68
C THR A 627 33.43 -15.47 5.01
N LEU A 628 33.15 -16.05 6.17
CA LEU A 628 33.69 -17.35 6.59
C LEU A 628 33.29 -18.46 5.62
N ALA A 629 32.03 -18.51 5.18
CA ALA A 629 31.58 -19.49 4.20
C ALA A 629 32.29 -19.32 2.85
N ARG A 630 32.44 -18.07 2.37
CA ARG A 630 33.20 -17.77 1.14
C ARG A 630 34.65 -18.24 1.24
N GLU A 631 35.32 -17.93 2.34
CA GLU A 631 36.74 -18.25 2.55
C GLU A 631 36.95 -19.75 2.72
N ARG A 632 36.10 -20.42 3.51
CA ARG A 632 36.17 -21.87 3.78
C ARG A 632 36.02 -22.71 2.50
N PHE A 633 35.16 -22.28 1.57
CA PHE A 633 34.86 -23.01 0.33
C PHE A 633 35.44 -22.37 -0.94
N GLY A 634 36.25 -21.32 -0.82
CA GLY A 634 36.91 -20.67 -1.97
C GLY A 634 35.94 -20.11 -3.02
N LEU A 635 34.79 -19.57 -2.58
CA LEU A 635 33.74 -19.10 -3.49
C LEU A 635 34.13 -17.77 -4.16
N THR A 636 33.78 -17.61 -5.44
CA THR A 636 33.99 -16.35 -6.17
C THR A 636 33.08 -15.22 -5.66
N ASN A 637 31.84 -15.57 -5.31
CA ASN A 637 30.84 -14.64 -4.80
C ASN A 637 30.58 -14.91 -3.32
N THR A 638 30.34 -13.86 -2.55
CA THR A 638 29.92 -13.98 -1.14
C THR A 638 28.46 -14.44 -1.08
N PRO A 639 28.15 -15.59 -0.44
CA PRO A 639 26.76 -16.03 -0.27
C PRO A 639 26.01 -14.99 0.58
N GLN A 640 24.73 -14.76 0.27
CA GLN A 640 23.88 -13.83 1.00
C GLN A 640 22.91 -14.61 1.88
N ILE A 641 22.82 -14.24 3.15
CA ILE A 641 21.88 -14.80 4.12
C ILE A 641 20.71 -13.82 4.20
N PRO A 642 19.49 -14.18 3.74
CA PRO A 642 18.32 -13.35 3.94
C PRO A 642 18.08 -13.12 5.43
N TRP A 643 17.92 -11.85 5.84
CA TRP A 643 17.64 -11.46 7.21
C TRP A 643 16.27 -10.81 7.31
N LEU A 644 15.39 -11.52 8.01
CA LEU A 644 14.02 -11.14 8.28
C LEU A 644 13.96 -10.41 9.63
N VAL A 645 13.42 -9.21 9.66
CA VAL A 645 13.29 -8.39 10.86
C VAL A 645 11.82 -8.25 11.20
N MET A 646 11.38 -9.02 12.19
CA MET A 646 9.99 -8.95 12.67
C MET A 646 9.84 -7.80 13.65
N THR A 647 8.96 -6.86 13.33
CA THR A 647 8.64 -5.66 14.13
C THR A 647 7.20 -5.71 14.62
N SER A 648 6.79 -4.75 15.44
CA SER A 648 5.38 -4.46 15.73
C SER A 648 4.98 -3.14 15.05
N GLU A 649 3.68 -2.88 14.95
CA GLU A 649 3.17 -1.59 14.43
C GLU A 649 3.80 -0.39 15.14
N MET A 650 4.04 -0.50 16.45
CA MET A 650 4.59 0.58 17.27
C MET A 650 6.05 0.92 16.97
N ASN A 651 6.80 0.04 16.30
CA ASN A 651 8.25 0.17 16.19
C ASN A 651 8.79 -0.09 14.77
N HIS A 652 7.89 -0.36 13.81
CA HIS A 652 8.26 -0.71 12.44
C HIS A 652 8.96 0.43 11.71
N GLU A 653 8.32 1.60 11.61
CA GLU A 653 8.87 2.73 10.86
C GLU A 653 10.21 3.20 11.41
N GLU A 654 10.32 3.34 12.73
CA GLU A 654 11.56 3.73 13.41
C GLU A 654 12.69 2.72 13.13
N THR A 655 12.39 1.42 13.16
CA THR A 655 13.37 0.37 12.81
C THR A 655 13.80 0.47 11.34
N VAL A 656 12.87 0.63 10.40
CA VAL A 656 13.19 0.74 8.96
C VAL A 656 14.02 1.98 8.67
N CYS A 657 13.68 3.13 9.26
CA CYS A 657 14.44 4.37 9.14
C CYS A 657 15.85 4.21 9.70
N PHE A 658 16.01 3.62 10.88
CA PHE A 658 17.31 3.38 11.49
C PHE A 658 18.24 2.55 10.59
N PHE A 659 17.74 1.47 9.99
CA PHE A 659 18.52 0.69 9.03
C PHE A 659 18.90 1.49 7.79
N ARG A 660 17.98 2.31 7.26
CA ARG A 660 18.23 3.14 6.07
C ARG A 660 19.30 4.21 6.33
N GLU A 661 19.20 4.93 7.44
CA GLU A 661 20.14 5.97 7.86
C GLU A 661 21.55 5.40 8.07
N ASN A 662 21.65 4.18 8.59
CA ASN A 662 22.91 3.48 8.80
C ASN A 662 23.35 2.62 7.61
N LYS A 663 22.83 2.89 6.40
CA LYS A 663 23.19 2.21 5.14
C LYS A 663 23.13 0.67 5.26
N PHE A 664 22.11 0.18 5.95
CA PHE A 664 21.84 -1.23 6.19
C PHE A 664 23.02 -1.97 6.87
N PHE A 665 23.89 -1.25 7.58
CA PHE A 665 25.09 -1.78 8.25
C PHE A 665 26.02 -2.57 7.32
N GLY A 666 26.01 -2.26 6.02
CA GLY A 666 26.82 -2.94 5.00
C GLY A 666 26.16 -4.17 4.36
N LEU A 667 24.96 -4.58 4.80
CA LEU A 667 24.15 -5.56 4.10
C LEU A 667 23.56 -4.94 2.82
N SER A 668 23.42 -5.74 1.76
CA SER A 668 22.67 -5.34 0.57
C SER A 668 21.18 -5.20 0.90
N ARG A 669 20.50 -4.23 0.28
CA ARG A 669 19.08 -3.97 0.53
C ARG A 669 18.22 -5.19 0.23
N GLU A 670 18.59 -5.98 -0.77
CA GLU A 670 17.84 -7.12 -1.27
C GLU A 670 17.82 -8.30 -0.28
N GLN A 671 18.77 -8.37 0.68
CA GLN A 671 18.80 -9.42 1.69
C GLN A 671 17.98 -9.09 2.95
N LEU A 672 17.54 -7.84 3.12
CA LEU A 672 16.80 -7.39 4.29
C LEU A 672 15.29 -7.32 4.05
N HIS A 673 14.52 -7.98 4.91
CA HIS A 673 13.06 -8.06 4.81
C HIS A 673 12.41 -7.68 6.14
N PHE A 674 11.74 -6.53 6.18
CA PHE A 674 11.01 -6.07 7.36
C PHE A 674 9.54 -6.47 7.24
N PHE A 675 8.95 -6.96 8.33
CA PHE A 675 7.54 -7.32 8.37
C PHE A 675 6.96 -7.17 9.77
N CYS A 676 5.68 -6.82 9.86
CA CYS A 676 5.00 -6.62 11.14
C CYS A 676 4.30 -7.90 11.61
N GLN A 677 4.47 -8.23 12.89
CA GLN A 677 3.55 -9.13 13.57
C GLN A 677 2.17 -8.50 13.75
N GLY A 678 1.17 -9.31 14.10
CA GLY A 678 -0.18 -8.80 14.35
C GLY A 678 -0.28 -8.03 15.66
N SER A 679 -1.39 -7.32 15.81
CA SER A 679 -1.80 -6.69 17.06
C SER A 679 -3.20 -7.16 17.44
N LEU A 680 -3.44 -7.38 18.73
CA LEU A 680 -4.76 -7.70 19.27
C LEU A 680 -5.24 -6.60 20.20
N PRO A 681 -6.57 -6.36 20.27
CA PRO A 681 -7.16 -5.54 21.30
C PRO A 681 -6.87 -6.10 22.69
N CYS A 682 -6.73 -5.20 23.67
CA CYS A 682 -6.72 -5.57 25.08
C CYS A 682 -8.16 -5.74 25.58
N PHE A 683 -8.36 -6.70 26.48
CA PHE A 683 -9.67 -7.07 26.99
C PHE A 683 -9.80 -6.77 28.48
N THR A 684 -11.00 -6.43 28.94
CA THR A 684 -11.37 -6.51 30.35
C THR A 684 -11.53 -7.98 30.76
N GLU A 685 -11.66 -8.27 32.06
CA GLU A 685 -11.92 -9.65 32.52
C GLU A 685 -13.24 -10.22 31.99
N ASN A 686 -14.18 -9.37 31.60
CA ASN A 686 -15.46 -9.76 31.00
C ASN A 686 -15.44 -9.76 29.46
N GLY A 687 -14.26 -9.68 28.83
CA GLY A 687 -14.11 -9.77 27.37
C GLY A 687 -14.45 -8.49 26.59
N LYS A 688 -14.73 -7.36 27.26
CA LYS A 688 -14.90 -6.06 26.59
C LYS A 688 -13.58 -5.47 26.14
N PHE A 689 -13.53 -4.83 24.99
CA PHE A 689 -12.36 -4.08 24.53
C PHE A 689 -12.04 -2.90 25.44
N ILE A 690 -10.74 -2.67 25.68
CA ILE A 690 -10.24 -1.55 26.49
C ILE A 690 -9.84 -0.39 25.58
N LEU A 691 -10.32 0.81 25.91
CA LEU A 691 -9.86 2.06 25.31
C LEU A 691 -8.71 2.67 26.12
N GLU A 692 -7.56 2.93 25.48
CA GLU A 692 -6.40 3.62 26.07
C GLU A 692 -6.66 5.14 26.22
N THR A 693 -7.25 5.75 25.19
CA THR A 693 -7.76 7.13 25.18
C THR A 693 -9.24 7.10 24.78
N ALA A 694 -9.93 8.24 24.79
CA ALA A 694 -11.34 8.29 24.39
C ALA A 694 -11.60 7.82 22.94
N SER A 695 -10.55 7.81 22.10
CA SER A 695 -10.59 7.50 20.67
C SER A 695 -9.63 6.38 20.24
N ARG A 696 -8.82 5.83 21.15
CA ARG A 696 -7.79 4.84 20.82
C ARG A 696 -8.00 3.54 21.57
N LEU A 697 -8.09 2.46 20.81
CA LEU A 697 -8.10 1.10 21.35
C LEU A 697 -6.74 0.78 22.01
N ALA A 698 -6.76 0.26 23.23
CA ALA A 698 -5.59 -0.32 23.85
C ALA A 698 -5.24 -1.60 23.11
N ARG A 699 -4.07 -1.63 22.46
CA ARG A 699 -3.60 -2.79 21.66
C ARG A 699 -2.31 -3.34 22.24
N ALA A 700 -2.08 -4.63 21.98
CA ALA A 700 -0.83 -5.29 22.29
C ALA A 700 -0.42 -6.18 21.11
N SER A 701 0.88 -6.40 20.97
CA SER A 701 1.41 -7.44 20.10
C SER A 701 0.77 -8.79 20.44
N ASP A 702 0.46 -9.60 19.43
CA ASP A 702 -0.12 -10.95 19.54
C ASP A 702 0.84 -12.03 20.08
N GLY A 703 1.90 -11.62 20.80
CA GLY A 703 2.96 -12.48 21.32
C GLY A 703 4.05 -12.79 20.28
N ASN A 704 5.12 -13.48 20.66
CA ASN A 704 6.19 -13.84 19.72
C ASN A 704 5.79 -15.02 18.79
N GLY A 705 4.73 -15.76 19.13
CA GLY A 705 4.09 -16.75 18.24
C GLY A 705 3.35 -16.11 17.05
N GLY A 706 3.12 -14.80 17.07
CA GLY A 706 2.60 -14.03 15.94
C GLY A 706 3.50 -14.09 14.68
N ILE A 707 4.72 -14.62 14.82
CA ILE A 707 5.63 -14.93 13.71
C ILE A 707 4.96 -15.77 12.60
N TYR A 708 4.21 -16.81 12.93
CA TYR A 708 3.66 -17.74 11.94
C TYR A 708 2.63 -17.07 11.01
N PRO A 709 1.55 -16.46 11.52
CA PRO A 709 0.62 -15.74 10.66
C PRO A 709 1.28 -14.55 9.96
N ALA A 710 2.27 -13.89 10.57
CA ALA A 710 2.98 -12.77 9.95
C ALA A 710 3.87 -13.20 8.77
N LEU A 711 4.57 -14.33 8.88
CA LEU A 711 5.35 -14.92 7.78
C LEU A 711 4.44 -15.33 6.61
N LYS A 712 3.25 -15.87 6.89
CA LYS A 712 2.26 -16.22 5.87
C LYS A 712 1.69 -14.99 5.17
N ARG A 713 1.23 -13.99 5.92
CA ARG A 713 0.65 -12.75 5.35
C ARG A 713 1.64 -11.94 4.52
N SER A 714 2.93 -11.96 4.89
CA SER A 714 3.97 -11.20 4.21
C SER A 714 4.49 -11.86 2.93
N GLY A 715 4.12 -13.12 2.64
CA GLY A 715 4.66 -13.89 1.51
C GLY A 715 6.14 -14.26 1.67
N LEU A 716 6.73 -14.05 2.86
CA LEU A 716 8.17 -14.28 3.06
C LEU A 716 8.56 -15.76 3.03
N LEU A 717 7.65 -16.69 3.32
CA LEU A 717 7.92 -18.12 3.15
C LEU A 717 8.15 -18.51 1.69
N ASP A 718 7.36 -17.93 0.78
CA ASP A 718 7.48 -18.17 -0.65
C ASP A 718 8.80 -17.56 -1.16
N LEU A 719 9.12 -16.34 -0.71
CA LEU A 719 10.41 -15.69 -1.02
C LEU A 719 11.62 -16.51 -0.52
N LEU A 720 11.54 -17.09 0.69
CA LEU A 720 12.60 -17.96 1.21
C LEU A 720 12.76 -19.21 0.34
N SER A 721 11.64 -19.81 -0.08
CA SER A 721 11.63 -20.97 -1.00
C SER A 721 12.28 -20.63 -2.35
N GLU A 722 11.91 -19.49 -2.95
CA GLU A 722 12.46 -18.99 -4.22
C GLU A 722 13.97 -18.74 -4.14
N ARG A 723 14.47 -18.37 -2.96
CA ARG A 723 15.90 -18.14 -2.70
C ARG A 723 16.67 -19.38 -2.26
N ASN A 724 16.07 -20.57 -2.37
CA ASN A 724 16.65 -21.84 -1.95
C ASN A 724 16.96 -21.93 -0.44
N VAL A 725 16.35 -21.08 0.39
CA VAL A 725 16.48 -21.20 1.85
C VAL A 725 15.71 -22.43 2.32
N GLN A 726 16.34 -23.22 3.18
CA GLN A 726 15.75 -24.42 3.79
C GLN A 726 15.70 -24.34 5.31
N TYR A 727 16.58 -23.51 5.89
CA TYR A 727 16.82 -23.43 7.32
C TYR A 727 16.71 -21.98 7.78
N LEU A 728 15.82 -21.72 8.73
CA LEU A 728 15.64 -20.40 9.32
C LEU A 728 16.10 -20.42 10.78
N HIS A 729 17.12 -19.63 11.11
CA HIS A 729 17.53 -19.38 12.48
C HIS A 729 16.75 -18.19 13.04
N VAL A 730 15.88 -18.44 14.03
CA VAL A 730 15.04 -17.42 14.68
C VAL A 730 15.60 -17.11 16.07
N PHE A 731 15.76 -15.83 16.41
CA PHE A 731 16.31 -15.39 17.69
C PHE A 731 15.69 -14.10 18.23
N SER A 732 15.75 -13.90 19.54
CA SER A 732 15.32 -12.66 20.21
C SER A 732 16.34 -11.52 20.06
N VAL A 733 15.85 -10.29 19.84
CA VAL A 733 16.70 -9.09 19.71
C VAL A 733 17.48 -8.73 20.98
N ASP A 734 17.04 -9.21 22.15
CA ASP A 734 17.58 -8.76 23.44
C ASP A 734 18.90 -9.42 23.86
N ASN A 735 19.37 -10.44 23.16
CA ASN A 735 20.59 -11.17 23.51
C ASN A 735 21.82 -10.66 22.75
N VAL A 736 22.68 -9.88 23.39
CA VAL A 736 23.88 -9.33 22.74
C VAL A 736 24.90 -10.41 22.36
N LEU A 737 24.91 -11.56 23.03
CA LEU A 737 25.80 -12.69 22.71
C LEU A 737 25.23 -13.66 21.67
N CYS A 738 24.05 -13.37 21.10
CA CYS A 738 23.45 -14.27 20.12
C CYS A 738 24.36 -14.48 18.89
N LYS A 739 24.80 -15.73 18.67
CA LYS A 739 25.50 -16.16 17.45
C LYS A 739 24.53 -16.19 16.27
N VAL A 740 24.33 -15.04 15.61
CA VAL A 740 23.38 -14.90 14.49
C VAL A 740 23.82 -15.76 13.31
N ALA A 741 22.87 -16.51 12.73
CA ALA A 741 23.13 -17.54 11.72
C ALA A 741 24.22 -18.56 12.11
N ASP A 742 24.27 -18.99 13.39
CA ASP A 742 25.27 -19.92 13.93
C ASP A 742 25.45 -21.19 13.09
N PRO A 743 26.59 -21.32 12.39
CA PRO A 743 26.86 -22.49 11.57
C PRO A 743 26.97 -23.79 12.38
N ALA A 744 27.45 -23.76 13.62
CA ALA A 744 27.56 -24.96 14.44
C ALA A 744 26.17 -25.47 14.85
N PHE A 745 25.27 -24.58 15.25
CA PHE A 745 23.88 -24.95 15.56
C PHE A 745 23.11 -25.42 14.32
N ILE A 746 23.24 -24.72 13.19
CA ILE A 746 22.63 -25.12 11.92
C ILE A 746 23.16 -26.50 11.49
N GLY A 747 24.48 -26.69 11.54
CA GLY A 747 25.11 -27.97 11.19
C GLY A 747 24.69 -29.12 12.08
N TYR A 748 24.54 -28.89 13.39
CA TYR A 748 23.94 -29.86 14.32
C TYR A 748 22.52 -30.24 13.88
N CYS A 749 21.68 -29.25 13.59
CA CYS A 749 20.29 -29.50 13.18
C CYS A 749 20.20 -30.26 11.86
N VAL A 750 21.05 -29.93 10.89
CA VAL A 750 21.14 -30.63 9.60
C VAL A 750 21.62 -32.07 9.79
N ASP A 751 22.69 -32.29 10.55
CA ASP A 751 23.26 -33.61 10.84
C ASP A 751 22.25 -34.52 11.57
N GLN A 752 21.43 -33.94 12.44
CA GLN A 752 20.39 -34.66 13.20
C GLN A 752 19.04 -34.75 12.47
N ASN A 753 18.94 -34.25 11.23
CA ASN A 753 17.71 -34.16 10.45
C ASN A 753 16.54 -33.55 11.27
N ALA A 754 16.82 -32.43 11.94
CA ALA A 754 15.84 -31.71 12.73
C ALA A 754 14.85 -30.96 11.84
N ASP A 755 13.56 -31.02 12.15
CA ASP A 755 12.56 -30.12 11.57
C ASP A 755 12.34 -28.86 12.43
N CYS A 756 12.59 -28.97 13.73
CA CYS A 756 12.60 -27.90 14.72
C CYS A 756 13.73 -28.17 15.73
N ALA A 757 14.39 -27.12 16.22
CA ALA A 757 15.30 -27.24 17.36
C ALA A 757 15.31 -26.00 18.23
N ASN A 758 15.66 -26.17 19.51
CA ASN A 758 15.82 -25.07 20.46
C ASN A 758 17.22 -25.10 21.07
N LYS A 759 17.83 -23.93 21.18
CA LYS A 759 19.07 -23.73 21.92
C LYS A 759 18.72 -23.32 23.35
N VAL A 760 19.40 -23.93 24.32
CA VAL A 760 19.17 -23.73 25.74
C VAL A 760 20.46 -23.45 26.49
N VAL A 761 20.37 -22.74 27.61
CA VAL A 761 21.44 -22.70 28.62
C VAL A 761 20.98 -23.46 29.84
N TRP A 762 21.91 -23.98 30.64
CA TRP A 762 21.50 -24.62 31.89
C TRP A 762 21.12 -23.57 32.94
N LYS A 763 19.99 -23.79 33.60
CA LYS A 763 19.50 -23.00 34.73
C LYS A 763 20.47 -23.13 35.89
N THR A 764 20.88 -22.01 36.48
CA THR A 764 21.89 -22.02 37.57
C THR A 764 21.27 -22.03 38.96
N ARG A 765 20.00 -21.61 39.08
CA ARG A 765 19.26 -21.59 40.34
C ARG A 765 17.80 -22.00 40.12
N PRO A 766 17.15 -22.70 41.06
CA PRO A 766 15.73 -23.05 40.98
C PRO A 766 14.80 -21.85 40.72
N ASP A 767 15.13 -20.67 41.25
CA ASP A 767 14.32 -19.45 41.24
C ASP A 767 14.53 -18.54 40.01
N GLU A 768 15.39 -18.93 39.06
CA GLU A 768 15.62 -18.14 37.84
C GLU A 768 14.33 -18.08 36.98
N SER A 769 13.89 -16.87 36.65
CA SER A 769 12.63 -16.58 35.92
C SER A 769 12.74 -16.83 34.41
N VAL A 770 12.93 -18.10 34.03
CA VAL A 770 13.05 -18.54 32.64
C VAL A 770 12.17 -19.77 32.41
N GLY A 771 11.52 -19.82 31.25
CA GLY A 771 10.84 -21.03 30.80
C GLY A 771 11.85 -22.14 30.49
N VAL A 772 11.47 -23.39 30.74
CA VAL A 772 12.34 -24.56 30.55
C VAL A 772 11.73 -25.50 29.52
N VAL A 773 12.57 -26.08 28.66
CA VAL A 773 12.13 -27.11 27.72
C VAL A 773 11.88 -28.39 28.50
N ALA A 774 10.70 -28.97 28.31
CA ALA A 774 10.25 -30.18 29.00
C ALA A 774 9.33 -31.01 28.09
N LYS A 775 8.75 -32.09 28.63
CA LYS A 775 7.65 -32.82 27.98
C LYS A 775 6.35 -32.61 28.76
N ARG A 776 5.28 -32.24 28.06
CA ARG A 776 3.90 -32.26 28.57
C ARG A 776 3.13 -33.34 27.84
N ASN A 777 2.60 -34.31 28.57
CA ASN A 777 1.88 -35.46 28.00
C ASN A 777 2.69 -36.16 26.89
N GLY A 778 4.02 -36.27 27.06
CA GLY A 778 4.95 -36.90 26.12
C GLY A 778 5.43 -36.03 24.95
N ALA A 779 4.84 -34.86 24.71
CA ALA A 779 5.24 -33.94 23.63
C ALA A 779 6.15 -32.81 24.15
N TYR A 780 7.08 -32.33 23.31
CA TYR A 780 7.96 -31.21 23.67
C TYR A 780 7.15 -29.92 23.87
N CYS A 781 7.46 -29.20 24.95
CA CYS A 781 6.90 -27.89 25.24
C CYS A 781 7.94 -27.02 25.97
N VAL A 782 7.61 -25.75 26.18
CA VAL A 782 8.28 -24.91 27.17
C VAL A 782 7.31 -24.71 28.32
N VAL A 783 7.75 -25.03 29.53
CA VAL A 783 7.00 -24.80 30.76
C VAL A 783 7.49 -23.50 31.36
N GLU A 784 6.59 -22.52 31.50
CA GLU A 784 6.94 -21.25 32.13
C GLU A 784 7.19 -21.42 33.63
N TYR A 785 8.05 -20.57 34.18
CA TYR A 785 8.46 -20.65 35.58
C TYR A 785 7.29 -20.51 36.57
N SER A 786 6.18 -19.89 36.15
CA SER A 786 4.95 -19.76 36.95
C SER A 786 4.12 -21.05 37.02
N GLU A 787 4.39 -22.03 36.16
CA GLU A 787 3.68 -23.31 36.08
C GLU A 787 4.41 -24.43 36.84
N LEU A 788 5.67 -24.22 37.22
CA LEU A 788 6.44 -25.16 38.04
C LEU A 788 6.23 -24.86 39.52
N ASP A 789 5.82 -25.88 40.27
CA ASP A 789 5.83 -25.78 41.73
C ASP A 789 7.27 -25.78 42.30
N ARG A 790 7.37 -25.50 43.59
CA ARG A 790 8.67 -25.44 44.26
C ARG A 790 9.41 -26.78 44.22
N ALA A 791 8.70 -27.90 44.34
CA ALA A 791 9.32 -29.22 44.37
C ALA A 791 9.91 -29.60 43.01
N ALA A 792 9.19 -29.34 41.92
CA ALA A 792 9.65 -29.54 40.56
C ALA A 792 10.81 -28.60 40.20
N SER A 793 10.73 -27.31 40.57
CA SER A 793 11.81 -26.35 40.29
C SER A 793 13.10 -26.63 41.07
N GLU A 794 13.02 -27.20 42.27
CA GLU A 794 14.17 -27.63 43.08
C GLU A 794 14.63 -29.07 42.78
N GLN A 795 13.96 -29.80 41.85
CA GLN A 795 14.31 -31.16 41.51
C GLN A 795 15.70 -31.24 40.88
N VAL A 796 16.53 -32.13 41.41
CA VAL A 796 17.90 -32.38 40.93
C VAL A 796 18.01 -33.79 40.40
N ASP A 797 18.64 -33.94 39.25
CA ASP A 797 19.02 -35.23 38.72
C ASP A 797 20.19 -35.81 39.55
N SER A 798 19.96 -36.97 40.14
CA SER A 798 20.92 -37.61 41.05
C SER A 798 22.23 -38.04 40.39
N SER A 799 22.26 -38.24 39.07
CA SER A 799 23.43 -38.69 38.32
C SER A 799 24.33 -37.54 37.88
N THR A 800 23.73 -36.40 37.53
CA THR A 800 24.44 -35.21 37.04
C THR A 800 24.62 -34.13 38.09
N GLY A 801 23.83 -34.15 39.17
CA GLY A 801 23.79 -33.08 40.18
C GLY A 801 23.19 -31.77 39.67
N LYS A 802 22.62 -31.77 38.47
CA LYS A 802 22.00 -30.61 37.83
C LYS A 802 20.49 -30.58 38.04
N LEU A 803 19.87 -29.40 37.93
CA LEU A 803 18.41 -29.29 37.97
C LEU A 803 17.77 -30.12 36.85
N SER A 804 16.80 -30.97 37.18
CA SER A 804 16.08 -31.81 36.20
C SER A 804 15.30 -30.95 35.21
N PHE A 805 14.67 -29.88 35.69
CA PHE A 805 14.07 -28.82 34.89
C PHE A 805 15.09 -27.69 34.63
N GLY A 806 16.20 -28.06 34.00
CA GLY A 806 17.36 -27.18 33.84
C GLY A 806 17.56 -26.57 32.45
N ALA A 807 16.90 -27.09 31.41
CA ALA A 807 17.08 -26.64 30.03
C ALA A 807 16.36 -25.31 29.75
N ALA A 808 16.96 -24.19 30.15
CA ALA A 808 16.36 -22.86 30.04
C ALA A 808 16.31 -22.38 28.58
N ASN A 809 15.11 -22.07 28.11
CA ASN A 809 14.87 -21.54 26.77
C ASN A 809 15.44 -20.11 26.65
N ILE A 810 16.33 -19.88 25.70
CA ILE A 810 16.93 -18.57 25.41
C ILE A 810 16.30 -17.87 24.19
N CYS A 811 15.14 -18.33 23.74
CA CYS A 811 14.42 -17.81 22.56
C CYS A 811 15.30 -17.81 21.30
N ASN A 812 15.97 -18.95 21.08
CA ASN A 812 16.84 -19.19 19.93
C ASN A 812 16.48 -20.56 19.33
N HIS A 813 15.99 -20.53 18.08
CA HIS A 813 15.31 -21.64 17.44
C HIS A 813 15.84 -21.87 16.03
N PHE A 814 15.84 -23.13 15.62
CA PHE A 814 16.02 -23.53 14.23
C PHE A 814 14.69 -24.08 13.74
N PHE A 815 14.28 -23.65 12.55
CA PHE A 815 13.14 -24.26 11.86
C PHE A 815 13.52 -24.63 10.42
N ARG A 816 13.14 -25.84 10.02
CA ARG A 816 13.15 -26.24 8.61
C ARG A 816 11.95 -25.59 7.90
N LEU A 817 12.13 -25.16 6.66
CA LEU A 817 11.13 -24.36 5.97
C LEU A 817 9.78 -25.09 5.80
N ASP A 818 9.80 -26.40 5.56
CA ASP A 818 8.57 -27.21 5.48
C ASP A 818 7.84 -27.33 6.83
N PHE A 819 8.56 -27.36 7.95
CA PHE A 819 7.97 -27.26 9.28
C PHE A 819 7.29 -25.90 9.48
N LEU A 820 7.92 -24.80 9.08
CA LEU A 820 7.30 -23.47 9.14
C LEU A 820 6.01 -23.40 8.31
N HIS A 821 5.99 -23.97 7.10
CA HIS A 821 4.76 -24.05 6.30
C HIS A 821 3.64 -24.82 7.04
N ARG A 822 3.97 -25.91 7.75
CA ARG A 822 2.99 -26.64 8.58
C ARG A 822 2.48 -25.82 9.75
N CYS A 823 3.37 -25.09 10.44
CA CYS A 823 3.01 -24.19 11.54
C CYS A 823 2.08 -23.07 11.06
N CYS A 824 2.38 -22.45 9.90
CA CYS A 824 1.60 -21.35 9.34
C CYS A 824 0.22 -21.77 8.78
N ASN A 825 0.00 -23.07 8.61
CA ASN A 825 -1.26 -23.64 8.14
C ASN A 825 -2.10 -24.26 9.26
N GLN A 826 -1.71 -24.10 10.52
CA GLN A 826 -2.58 -24.41 11.66
C GLN A 826 -3.76 -23.44 11.68
N SER A 827 -4.98 -23.96 11.85
CA SER A 827 -6.21 -23.17 11.94
C SER A 827 -6.43 -22.56 13.32
N ASP A 828 -5.84 -23.15 14.37
CA ASP A 828 -6.20 -22.89 15.77
C ASP A 828 -4.94 -22.72 16.64
N ALA A 829 -4.34 -21.53 16.62
CA ALA A 829 -3.30 -21.19 17.59
C ALA A 829 -3.94 -21.00 18.97
N GLU A 830 -3.34 -21.61 20.00
CA GLU A 830 -3.72 -21.37 21.40
C GLU A 830 -3.18 -20.02 21.85
N TYR A 831 -4.06 -19.15 22.36
CA TYR A 831 -3.69 -17.85 22.90
C TYR A 831 -3.72 -17.89 24.41
N HIS A 832 -2.59 -17.54 25.03
CA HIS A 832 -2.38 -17.50 26.47
C HIS A 832 -2.92 -16.21 27.08
N VAL A 833 -3.48 -16.31 28.28
CA VAL A 833 -4.13 -15.20 29.00
C VAL A 833 -3.11 -14.51 29.91
N ALA A 834 -2.73 -13.28 29.57
CA ALA A 834 -1.79 -12.49 30.35
C ALA A 834 -2.50 -11.30 31.05
N LYS A 835 -2.68 -11.39 32.37
CA LYS A 835 -3.21 -10.27 33.18
C LYS A 835 -2.15 -9.18 33.35
N LYS A 836 -2.45 -7.95 32.92
CA LYS A 836 -1.50 -6.81 32.92
C LYS A 836 -2.13 -5.51 33.42
N LYS A 837 -1.27 -4.56 33.76
CA LYS A 837 -1.62 -3.16 34.03
C LYS A 837 -1.77 -2.44 32.67
N ILE A 838 -3.00 -2.34 32.17
CA ILE A 838 -3.30 -1.79 30.84
C ILE A 838 -3.78 -0.35 31.01
N PRO A 839 -3.05 0.64 30.46
CA PRO A 839 -3.50 2.03 30.44
C PRO A 839 -4.89 2.14 29.81
N HIS A 840 -5.78 2.91 30.43
CA HIS A 840 -7.14 3.07 29.96
C HIS A 840 -7.68 4.47 30.23
N VAL A 841 -8.61 4.92 29.42
CA VAL A 841 -9.25 6.23 29.59
C VAL A 841 -10.17 6.24 30.81
N ASN A 842 -10.20 7.35 31.54
CA ASN A 842 -11.13 7.59 32.64
C ASN A 842 -12.59 7.63 32.18
N GLN A 843 -13.53 7.62 33.14
CA GLN A 843 -14.97 7.64 32.84
C GLN A 843 -15.39 8.92 32.10
N GLU A 844 -14.70 10.03 32.34
CA GLU A 844 -15.00 11.31 31.71
C GLU A 844 -14.49 11.40 30.27
N GLY A 845 -13.58 10.53 29.82
CA GLY A 845 -12.99 10.60 28.48
C GLY A 845 -11.86 11.62 28.33
N THR A 846 -11.33 12.14 29.44
CA THR A 846 -10.42 13.30 29.46
C THR A 846 -8.97 12.97 29.75
N ALA A 847 -8.67 11.80 30.33
CA ALA A 847 -7.31 11.42 30.71
C ALA A 847 -7.08 9.90 30.66
N THR A 848 -5.87 9.49 30.27
CA THR A 848 -5.41 8.09 30.36
C THR A 848 -4.89 7.80 31.77
N ILE A 849 -5.48 6.81 32.42
CA ILE A 849 -5.09 6.30 33.73
C ILE A 849 -4.03 5.19 33.53
N LYS A 850 -2.92 5.29 34.26
CA LYS A 850 -1.93 4.21 34.40
C LYS A 850 -2.23 3.42 35.68
N PRO A 851 -2.81 2.22 35.59
CA PRO A 851 -3.28 1.48 36.76
C PRO A 851 -2.12 0.96 37.63
N THR A 852 -2.34 0.90 38.94
CA THR A 852 -1.37 0.41 39.93
C THR A 852 -1.42 -1.11 40.12
N SER A 853 -2.55 -1.75 39.78
CA SER A 853 -2.79 -3.20 39.75
C SER A 853 -3.19 -3.67 38.34
N ASN A 854 -3.25 -4.99 38.12
CA ASN A 854 -3.72 -5.54 36.86
C ASN A 854 -5.16 -5.09 36.58
N SER A 855 -5.42 -4.61 35.36
CA SER A 855 -6.68 -3.97 34.96
C SER A 855 -7.31 -4.60 33.72
N GLY A 856 -6.59 -5.50 33.04
CA GLY A 856 -7.09 -6.19 31.88
C GLY A 856 -6.19 -7.35 31.44
N ILE A 857 -6.57 -7.93 30.31
CA ILE A 857 -6.05 -9.16 29.73
C ILE A 857 -5.45 -8.82 28.36
N LYS A 858 -4.28 -9.39 28.11
CA LYS A 858 -3.67 -9.51 26.79
C LYS A 858 -3.70 -10.97 26.38
N LEU A 859 -3.99 -11.21 25.10
CA LEU A 859 -3.89 -12.54 24.50
C LEU A 859 -2.59 -12.59 23.70
N GLU A 860 -1.74 -13.57 24.01
CA GLU A 860 -0.42 -13.72 23.39
C GLU A 860 -0.23 -15.17 22.95
N THR A 861 0.37 -15.39 21.79
CA THR A 861 0.86 -16.70 21.36
C THR A 861 2.35 -16.81 21.63
N PHE A 862 2.83 -18.02 21.93
CA PHE A 862 4.27 -18.24 22.09
C PHE A 862 4.87 -18.96 20.89
N ILE A 863 6.07 -18.54 20.50
CA ILE A 863 6.80 -19.11 19.37
C ILE A 863 7.03 -20.61 19.55
N PHE A 864 7.17 -21.09 20.78
CA PHE A 864 7.45 -22.48 21.09
C PHE A 864 6.19 -23.37 21.19
N ASP A 865 4.99 -22.83 21.07
CA ASP A 865 3.75 -23.62 21.13
C ASP A 865 3.60 -24.61 19.96
N VAL A 866 4.43 -24.47 18.93
CA VAL A 866 4.50 -25.40 17.79
C VAL A 866 5.40 -26.61 18.04
N PHE A 867 6.14 -26.68 19.15
CA PHE A 867 7.04 -27.80 19.44
C PHE A 867 6.33 -29.18 19.39
N PRO A 868 5.07 -29.34 19.84
CA PRO A 868 4.33 -30.59 19.69
C PRO A 868 4.10 -31.03 18.23
N LEU A 869 4.16 -30.11 17.26
CA LEU A 869 3.98 -30.42 15.84
C LEU A 869 5.24 -30.99 15.19
N SER A 870 6.38 -30.92 15.88
CA SER A 870 7.66 -31.38 15.38
C SER A 870 7.75 -32.90 15.44
N SER A 871 8.26 -33.50 14.36
CA SER A 871 8.52 -34.93 14.26
C SER A 871 9.96 -35.29 14.65
N SER A 872 10.86 -34.31 14.64
CA SER A 872 12.29 -34.48 14.91
C SER A 872 12.84 -33.27 15.69
N MET A 873 12.23 -32.98 16.84
CA MET A 873 12.64 -31.88 17.70
C MET A 873 14.01 -32.19 18.32
N LYS A 874 14.92 -31.22 18.29
CA LYS A 874 16.25 -31.32 18.92
C LYS A 874 16.50 -30.19 19.91
N VAL A 875 17.32 -30.46 20.93
CA VAL A 875 17.72 -29.47 21.92
C VAL A 875 19.26 -29.42 21.98
N LEU A 876 19.84 -28.24 21.85
CA LEU A 876 21.27 -28.01 21.97
C LEU A 876 21.56 -27.15 23.21
N GLY A 877 22.30 -27.70 24.16
CA GLY A 877 22.78 -26.97 25.34
C GLY A 877 24.07 -26.23 25.02
N VAL A 878 24.15 -24.94 25.36
CA VAL A 878 25.33 -24.08 25.16
C VAL A 878 25.78 -23.41 26.45
N GLU A 879 26.99 -22.87 26.44
CA GLU A 879 27.55 -22.14 27.59
C GLU A 879 26.99 -20.71 27.63
N ARG A 880 26.56 -20.30 28.82
CA ARG A 880 25.84 -19.03 29.01
C ARG A 880 26.74 -17.84 28.71
N GLU A 881 27.96 -17.89 29.21
CA GLU A 881 29.00 -16.88 29.05
C GLU A 881 29.43 -16.66 27.60
N ASP A 882 29.05 -17.55 26.68
CA ASP A 882 29.37 -17.44 25.26
C ASP A 882 28.18 -17.08 24.37
N GLU A 883 26.96 -17.41 24.78
CA GLU A 883 25.80 -17.30 23.88
C GLU A 883 24.57 -16.62 24.48
N PHE A 884 24.58 -16.26 25.77
CA PHE A 884 23.40 -15.67 26.42
C PHE A 884 23.72 -14.53 27.38
N ALA A 885 23.47 -13.31 26.91
CA ALA A 885 23.54 -12.08 27.68
C ALA A 885 22.35 -11.16 27.32
N PRO A 886 21.17 -11.40 27.92
CA PRO A 886 19.96 -10.65 27.61
C PRO A 886 19.96 -9.23 28.21
N VAL A 887 19.34 -8.29 27.51
CA VAL A 887 19.14 -6.90 27.93
C VAL A 887 17.65 -6.65 28.15
N LYS A 888 17.21 -6.80 29.40
CA LYS A 888 15.80 -6.74 29.82
C LYS A 888 15.51 -5.67 30.85
N ASN A 889 16.46 -5.39 31.73
CA ASN A 889 16.34 -4.48 32.88
C ASN A 889 17.13 -3.18 32.65
N ALA A 890 16.75 -2.11 33.35
CA ALA A 890 17.43 -0.82 33.24
C ALA A 890 18.91 -0.89 33.64
N PRO A 891 19.75 0.06 33.15
CA PRO A 891 21.12 0.24 33.64
C PRO A 891 21.20 0.26 35.18
N GLY A 892 22.24 -0.36 35.74
CA GLY A 892 22.46 -0.52 37.18
C GLY A 892 21.72 -1.70 37.82
N ALA A 893 20.85 -2.41 37.11
CA ALA A 893 20.26 -3.64 37.62
C ALA A 893 21.30 -4.77 37.69
N ALA A 894 21.21 -5.60 38.74
CA ALA A 894 22.18 -6.66 39.04
C ALA A 894 22.16 -7.84 38.04
N THR A 895 21.12 -7.96 37.22
CA THR A 895 20.95 -9.04 36.24
C THR A 895 20.27 -8.51 34.98
N ASP A 896 20.58 -9.12 33.84
CA ASP A 896 19.98 -8.86 32.52
C ASP A 896 19.90 -7.37 32.15
N SER A 897 20.92 -6.60 32.52
CA SER A 897 21.05 -5.16 32.25
C SER A 897 22.09 -4.89 31.18
N PRO A 898 22.09 -3.69 30.55
CA PRO A 898 23.14 -3.28 29.63
C PRO A 898 24.56 -3.44 30.20
N ASP A 899 24.72 -3.18 31.50
CA ASP A 899 26.01 -3.30 32.19
C ASP A 899 26.47 -4.76 32.27
N THR A 900 25.60 -5.66 32.72
CA THR A 900 25.92 -7.09 32.79
C THR A 900 26.18 -7.69 31.40
N ALA A 901 25.42 -7.26 30.39
CA ALA A 901 25.59 -7.73 29.02
C ALA A 901 26.91 -7.27 28.41
N ARG A 902 27.30 -6.00 28.64
CA ARG A 902 28.58 -5.43 28.24
C ARG A 902 29.76 -6.13 28.92
N GLU A 903 29.63 -6.45 30.21
CA GLU A 903 30.65 -7.18 30.96
C GLU A 903 30.83 -8.62 30.45
N LEU A 904 29.74 -9.33 30.17
CA LEU A 904 29.78 -10.69 29.62
C LEU A 904 30.42 -10.72 28.23
N LEU A 905 30.05 -9.80 27.33
CA LEU A 905 30.68 -9.67 26.02
C LEU A 905 32.17 -9.35 26.14
N SER A 906 32.52 -8.45 27.05
CA SER A 906 33.92 -8.10 27.34
C SER A 906 34.72 -9.29 27.84
N ALA A 907 34.15 -10.08 28.74
CA ALA A 907 34.77 -11.29 29.25
C ALA A 907 34.98 -12.33 28.14
N GLN A 908 34.00 -12.51 27.24
CA GLN A 908 34.14 -13.37 26.07
C GLN A 908 35.29 -12.92 25.16
N CYS A 909 35.33 -11.63 24.80
CA CYS A 909 36.38 -11.07 23.96
C CYS A 909 37.78 -11.27 24.58
N LYS A 910 37.90 -11.09 25.90
CA LYS A 910 39.15 -11.37 26.63
C LYS A 910 39.54 -12.84 26.55
N ARG A 911 38.59 -13.77 26.77
CA ARG A 911 38.86 -15.21 26.65
C ARG A 911 39.37 -15.56 25.26
N TRP A 912 38.69 -15.10 24.20
CA TRP A 912 39.12 -15.33 22.83
C TRP A 912 40.55 -14.85 22.55
N LEU A 913 40.90 -13.65 23.04
CA LEU A 913 42.25 -13.11 22.87
C LEU A 913 43.30 -13.88 23.67
N VAL A 914 43.00 -14.29 24.90
CA VAL A 914 43.90 -15.14 25.71
C VAL A 914 44.11 -16.50 25.04
N ASP A 915 43.04 -17.11 24.54
CA ASP A 915 43.10 -18.39 23.82
C ASP A 915 43.93 -18.28 22.54
N ALA A 916 43.90 -17.11 21.88
CA ALA A 916 44.75 -16.76 20.74
C ALA A 916 46.20 -16.38 21.12
N GLY A 917 46.56 -16.39 22.41
CA GLY A 917 47.90 -16.15 22.92
C GLY A 917 48.19 -14.71 23.37
N ALA A 918 47.17 -13.87 23.57
CA ALA A 918 47.35 -12.49 24.01
C ALA A 918 47.59 -12.38 25.52
N THR A 919 48.28 -11.32 25.93
CA THR A 919 48.37 -10.88 27.33
C THR A 919 47.74 -9.50 27.50
N PHE A 920 47.36 -9.14 28.73
CA PHE A 920 46.78 -7.83 29.06
C PHE A 920 47.68 -7.09 30.05
N GLU A 921 47.79 -5.76 29.92
CA GLU A 921 48.40 -4.93 30.96
C GLU A 921 47.42 -4.73 32.14
N ASP A 922 47.93 -4.45 33.35
CA ASP A 922 47.11 -4.14 34.54
C ASP A 922 46.14 -2.99 34.22
N SER A 923 44.86 -3.34 34.06
CA SER A 923 43.80 -2.41 33.70
C SER A 923 42.99 -1.99 34.93
N ALA A 924 42.49 -0.75 34.91
CA ALA A 924 41.54 -0.28 35.91
C ALA A 924 40.32 -1.24 36.01
N PRO A 925 39.75 -1.45 37.23
CA PRO A 925 38.52 -2.22 37.39
C PRO A 925 37.41 -1.70 36.46
N GLY A 926 36.78 -2.60 35.72
CA GLY A 926 35.70 -2.27 34.77
C GLY A 926 36.14 -1.92 33.34
N ALA A 927 37.44 -2.01 33.01
CA ALA A 927 37.90 -1.73 31.65
C ALA A 927 37.41 -2.80 30.64
N ILE A 928 36.80 -2.33 29.54
CA ILE A 928 36.08 -3.13 28.55
C ILE A 928 36.97 -3.53 27.37
N CYS A 929 36.88 -4.79 26.96
CA CYS A 929 37.47 -5.29 25.72
C CYS A 929 36.35 -5.60 24.73
N GLU A 930 36.44 -5.10 23.51
CA GLU A 930 35.49 -5.40 22.46
C GLU A 930 36.22 -5.88 21.22
N VAL A 931 35.85 -7.05 20.72
CA VAL A 931 36.25 -7.57 19.41
C VAL A 931 35.03 -7.43 18.50
N LEU A 932 35.14 -6.63 17.45
CA LEU A 932 34.03 -6.42 16.52
C LEU A 932 33.71 -7.72 15.76
N PRO A 933 32.42 -8.05 15.52
CA PRO A 933 32.08 -9.28 14.79
C PRO A 933 32.65 -9.33 13.36
N SER A 934 32.93 -8.17 12.74
CA SER A 934 33.59 -8.10 11.43
C SER A 934 35.02 -8.65 11.43
N LEU A 935 35.66 -8.67 12.60
CA LEU A 935 36.98 -9.25 12.81
C LEU A 935 36.88 -10.75 13.11
N SER A 936 36.08 -11.13 14.10
CA SER A 936 35.96 -12.51 14.60
C SER A 936 34.52 -12.80 15.02
N TYR A 937 33.96 -13.93 14.57
CA TYR A 937 32.60 -14.36 14.89
C TYR A 937 32.50 -15.11 16.22
N ASP A 938 33.44 -16.03 16.47
CA ASP A 938 33.47 -16.94 17.62
C ASP A 938 34.91 -17.17 18.14
N GLY A 939 35.76 -16.17 17.99
CA GLY A 939 37.15 -16.16 18.44
C GLY A 939 38.19 -16.50 17.36
N GLU A 940 37.76 -16.80 16.13
CA GLU A 940 38.66 -17.20 15.05
C GLU A 940 39.44 -16.03 14.43
N GLY A 941 40.70 -16.27 14.03
CA GLY A 941 41.52 -15.30 13.29
C GLY A 941 42.11 -14.19 14.16
N LEU A 942 42.24 -14.41 15.47
CA LEU A 942 42.77 -13.44 16.42
C LEU A 942 44.27 -13.62 16.72
N GLU A 943 44.91 -14.68 16.24
CA GLU A 943 46.29 -15.05 16.57
C GLU A 943 47.30 -13.97 16.17
N GLU A 944 47.11 -13.36 15.00
CA GLU A 944 47.99 -12.28 14.54
C GLU A 944 47.84 -11.02 15.39
N ILE A 945 46.60 -10.66 15.76
CA ILE A 945 46.32 -9.50 16.61
C ILE A 945 46.86 -9.73 18.03
N ALA A 946 46.63 -10.92 18.58
CA ALA A 946 47.18 -11.33 19.86
C ALA A 946 48.71 -11.19 19.86
N ARG A 947 49.39 -11.66 18.81
CA ARG A 947 50.84 -11.53 18.66
C ARG A 947 51.31 -10.07 18.55
N LEU A 948 50.61 -9.23 17.78
CA LEU A 948 51.06 -7.87 17.46
C LEU A 948 50.71 -6.83 18.53
N LYS A 949 49.62 -7.02 19.27
CA LYS A 949 49.08 -6.04 20.22
C LYS A 949 49.28 -6.42 21.68
N SER A 950 49.95 -7.54 21.98
CA SER A 950 50.25 -7.92 23.36
C SER A 950 51.43 -7.15 23.95
N PRO A 951 51.34 -6.70 25.22
CA PRO A 951 50.16 -6.78 26.08
C PRO A 951 49.10 -5.73 25.69
N ILE A 952 47.83 -6.15 25.64
CA ILE A 952 46.69 -5.31 25.24
C ILE A 952 46.30 -4.38 26.39
N ARG A 953 46.20 -3.08 26.12
CA ARG A 953 45.71 -2.06 27.05
C ARG A 953 44.20 -1.88 26.93
N LEU A 954 43.50 -1.78 28.06
CA LEU A 954 42.05 -1.58 28.12
C LEU A 954 41.69 -0.14 28.55
N PRO A 955 40.52 0.40 28.13
CA PRO A 955 39.53 -0.21 27.25
C PRO A 955 40.02 -0.27 25.80
N VAL A 956 39.57 -1.27 25.05
CA VAL A 956 39.97 -1.48 23.64
C VAL A 956 38.80 -1.92 22.78
N VAL A 957 38.80 -1.44 21.53
CA VAL A 957 38.00 -1.99 20.44
C VAL A 957 38.95 -2.53 19.39
N LEU A 958 38.78 -3.77 18.98
CA LEU A 958 39.55 -4.43 17.93
C LEU A 958 38.64 -4.68 16.73
N GLY A 959 38.94 -3.99 15.62
CA GLY A 959 38.24 -4.09 14.34
C GLY A 959 39.23 -4.27 13.18
N ARG A 960 38.70 -4.29 11.94
CA ARG A 960 39.51 -4.38 10.71
C ARG A 960 40.23 -3.06 10.33
N ASP A 961 39.89 -1.95 10.99
CA ASP A 961 40.49 -0.62 10.76
C ASP A 961 41.63 -0.30 11.73
#